data_AF-A0A086JFZ7-F1
#
_entry.id   AF-A0A086JFZ7-F1
#
_cell.length_a   1.000
_cell.length_b   1.000
_cell.length_c   1.000
_cell.angle_alpha   90.00
_cell.angle_beta   90.00
_cell.angle_gamma   90.00
#
_symmetry.space_group_name_H-M   'P 1'
#
loop_
_entity.id
_entity.type
_entity.pdbx_description
1 polymer ?
#
loop_
_entity_poly.entity_id
_entity_poly.type
_entity_poly.pdbx_seq_one_letter_code
_entity_poly.pdbx_strand_id
1 'polypeptide(L)'
;MGQDSESIIDALRTVTCGKVDDGTLEYMAGMLEEEGVARLSVGTACDLIGDFLHDAGVSKNDKETRAVCEKLLSLLRKDAAPRDNAAGGPSEQTQGGNSTDDLDGSGVKRADGEGSLSKPRDFATPMKLGDMAGHSGRSFDDPFLGLHQNSAKVNYNAPVLYGTDPEGAAAAAAAAQQQQRLQQQRERHLRQLKEWEKNKPPLPPPKRKHGDKQLKKMGEGILVDSFSIAVAGRELLIDAQLKLVKGRRYGLVGRNGIGKSTLLSALVRQEIHGVDPDIAIGMVEQEHLWGSETVLDAVLAVDEDRLRLLEEEQVLLKQEDQSEKVGRRLGVIYERLQEIDAANAEKTAATILRGLGFTESMQHMKVTALSGGWRMRVLLARCLFSDPDVLLLDEPTNHLDLEAVQWLTNYLSVSEGPVDGQTMRCGKDKIVIVVSHAREFLNDVCTDMIHFTNQNLTYYKGDFDTFESVRAAQLLQQQRQAEAQQAKIKHVQSFIDKFRYNAKRASLVQSRIKLLSKLPMLDMVAEDPSLHFNFKEPEVLAAPLLQAEEVSFSYAPRKSDEESEGAAEDAERDDAEPTAGASPSEKADENARGKEGGKLIVRGLNLNVDMDSRIALCGVNGSGKSTILKLLVGSEQPTKGMVHRNGKLRIGYFTQQHVDQLDLTLNAVQSLQMRYPEAGLKDEAARTYLGQFGISGLLALEPLYILSGGQKSRVAIALMAFNNPHILILDEPTNHLDLDAVQALIAALNNFKGGVLLVSHDSHLLSCVVEEIFYMDEQAHKLQKYHGDFLKYRKELLKRAKTAAAAQANH
;
A
#
# COMPACT_ATOMS: atom_id res chain seq x y z
N MET A 1 -37.67 1.60 24.38
CA MET A 1 -38.10 2.49 23.30
C MET A 1 -39.37 3.27 23.58
N GLY A 2 -40.20 3.05 24.63
CA GLY A 2 -41.60 3.54 24.56
C GLY A 2 -42.26 4.12 25.81
N GLN A 3 -41.52 4.72 26.74
CA GLN A 3 -42.11 5.28 27.98
C GLN A 3 -41.77 6.76 28.21
N ASP A 4 -40.70 7.28 27.61
CA ASP A 4 -40.29 8.67 27.86
C ASP A 4 -41.05 9.64 26.95
N SER A 5 -41.35 9.30 25.68
CA SER A 5 -42.10 10.25 24.83
C SER A 5 -43.59 10.34 25.17
N GLU A 6 -44.18 9.34 25.84
CA GLU A 6 -45.60 9.43 26.22
C GLU A 6 -45.75 10.52 27.31
N SER A 7 -44.78 10.53 28.24
CA SER A 7 -44.57 11.60 29.21
C SER A 7 -44.25 12.95 28.54
N ILE A 8 -43.39 13.00 27.51
CA ILE A 8 -43.11 14.24 26.78
C ILE A 8 -44.35 14.79 26.04
N ILE A 9 -45.13 13.92 25.39
CA ILE A 9 -46.36 14.29 24.66
C ILE A 9 -47.41 14.81 25.64
N ASP A 10 -47.62 14.17 26.78
CA ASP A 10 -48.59 14.63 27.79
C ASP A 10 -48.14 15.92 28.50
N ALA A 11 -46.83 16.09 28.76
CA ALA A 11 -46.28 17.34 29.24
C ALA A 11 -46.47 18.48 28.21
N LEU A 12 -46.25 18.21 26.91
CA LEU A 12 -46.52 19.14 25.82
C LEU A 12 -48.01 19.47 25.68
N ARG A 13 -48.91 18.48 25.74
CA ARG A 13 -50.38 18.68 25.72
C ARG A 13 -50.83 19.58 26.89
N THR A 14 -50.31 19.31 28.09
CA THR A 14 -50.57 20.08 29.31
C THR A 14 -50.10 21.53 29.19
N VAL A 15 -48.94 21.76 28.57
CA VAL A 15 -48.32 23.08 28.43
C VAL A 15 -48.92 23.88 27.27
N THR A 16 -49.33 23.22 26.19
CA THR A 16 -49.97 23.83 25.01
C THR A 16 -51.49 24.00 25.14
N CYS A 17 -52.10 23.45 26.20
CA CYS A 17 -53.55 23.48 26.45
C CYS A 17 -54.39 22.94 25.26
N GLY A 18 -53.89 21.92 24.55
CA GLY A 18 -54.58 21.30 23.42
C GLY A 18 -54.70 22.18 22.16
N LYS A 19 -53.95 23.28 22.06
CA LYS A 19 -53.93 24.16 20.86
C LYS A 19 -53.14 23.60 19.68
N VAL A 20 -52.42 22.50 19.88
CA VAL A 20 -51.54 21.86 18.89
C VAL A 20 -52.11 20.49 18.55
N ASP A 21 -52.13 20.13 17.27
CA ASP A 21 -52.53 18.81 16.77
C ASP A 21 -51.54 17.71 17.16
N ASP A 22 -52.04 16.49 17.35
CA ASP A 22 -51.26 15.34 17.83
C ASP A 22 -50.03 15.04 16.96
N GLY A 23 -50.15 15.10 15.63
CA GLY A 23 -49.00 14.90 14.73
C GLY A 23 -47.90 15.98 14.84
N THR A 24 -48.19 17.12 15.48
CA THR A 24 -47.20 18.16 15.82
C THR A 24 -46.71 18.01 17.25
N LEU A 25 -47.54 17.51 18.17
CA LEU A 25 -47.11 17.12 19.53
C LEU A 25 -46.10 15.97 19.48
N GLU A 26 -46.37 14.92 18.69
CA GLU A 26 -45.43 13.82 18.40
C GLU A 26 -44.11 14.34 17.81
N TYR A 27 -44.18 15.31 16.89
CA TYR A 27 -42.98 15.88 16.26
C TYR A 27 -42.16 16.73 17.25
N MET A 28 -42.82 17.57 18.05
CA MET A 28 -42.15 18.32 19.13
C MET A 28 -41.58 17.39 20.20
N ALA A 29 -42.25 16.27 20.51
CA ALA A 29 -41.75 15.29 21.46
C ALA A 29 -40.46 14.64 20.96
N GLY A 30 -40.43 14.17 19.69
CA GLY A 30 -39.23 13.64 19.06
C GLY A 30 -38.05 14.63 19.08
N MET A 31 -38.30 15.92 18.81
CA MET A 31 -37.26 16.96 18.90
C MET A 31 -36.67 17.14 20.31
N LEU A 32 -37.47 16.96 21.37
CA LEU A 32 -37.03 17.10 22.76
C LEU A 32 -36.37 15.80 23.28
N GLU A 33 -36.76 14.66 22.72
CA GLU A 33 -36.23 13.34 22.98
C GLU A 33 -34.82 13.16 22.36
N GLU A 34 -34.63 13.53 21.09
CA GLU A 34 -33.34 13.43 20.37
C GLU A 34 -32.19 14.21 21.05
N GLU A 35 -32.49 15.34 21.72
CA GLU A 35 -31.50 16.15 22.47
C GLU A 35 -31.40 15.73 23.96
N GLY A 36 -32.24 14.81 24.42
CA GLY A 36 -32.20 14.19 25.75
C GLY A 36 -32.72 15.07 26.89
N VAL A 37 -33.94 14.78 27.36
CA VAL A 37 -34.68 15.53 28.40
C VAL A 37 -33.85 15.90 29.64
N ALA A 38 -32.97 15.00 30.10
CA ALA A 38 -32.13 15.22 31.28
C ALA A 38 -31.06 16.33 31.12
N ARG A 39 -30.63 16.62 29.88
CA ARG A 39 -29.60 17.65 29.56
C ARG A 39 -30.19 18.92 28.95
N LEU A 40 -31.45 18.89 28.56
CA LEU A 40 -32.10 19.96 27.81
C LEU A 40 -32.15 21.27 28.59
N SER A 41 -31.56 22.34 28.04
CA SER A 41 -31.63 23.68 28.65
C SER A 41 -32.91 24.42 28.25
N VAL A 42 -33.31 25.43 29.03
CA VAL A 42 -34.45 26.30 28.70
C VAL A 42 -34.25 27.00 27.36
N GLY A 43 -33.01 27.45 27.05
CA GLY A 43 -32.69 28.07 25.77
C GLY A 43 -32.89 27.09 24.62
N THR A 44 -32.25 25.92 24.72
CA THR A 44 -32.38 24.83 23.73
C THR A 44 -33.83 24.42 23.51
N ALA A 45 -34.65 24.33 24.57
CA ALA A 45 -36.08 24.05 24.43
C ALA A 45 -36.82 25.16 23.67
N CYS A 46 -36.53 26.44 23.93
CA CYS A 46 -37.08 27.54 23.15
C CYS A 46 -36.64 27.49 21.68
N ASP A 47 -35.38 27.17 21.40
CA ASP A 47 -34.83 27.08 20.04
C ASP A 47 -35.42 25.90 19.25
N LEU A 48 -35.79 24.81 19.93
CA LEU A 48 -36.39 23.61 19.33
C LEU A 48 -37.91 23.77 19.06
N ILE A 49 -38.69 24.17 20.08
CA ILE A 49 -40.16 24.16 20.00
C ILE A 49 -40.81 25.55 20.00
N GLY A 50 -40.06 26.63 20.16
CA GLY A 50 -40.59 27.98 20.33
C GLY A 50 -41.43 28.50 19.16
N ASP A 51 -41.00 28.23 17.92
CA ASP A 51 -41.75 28.58 16.71
C ASP A 51 -43.15 27.90 16.70
N PHE A 52 -43.23 26.64 17.12
CA PHE A 52 -44.49 25.88 17.16
C PHE A 52 -45.45 26.41 18.25
N LEU A 53 -44.91 26.83 19.40
CA LEU A 53 -45.68 27.46 20.47
C LEU A 53 -46.24 28.82 20.03
N HIS A 54 -45.49 29.58 19.24
CA HIS A 54 -45.93 30.85 18.68
C HIS A 54 -47.01 30.66 17.59
N ASP A 55 -46.79 29.80 16.61
CA ASP A 55 -47.73 29.53 15.51
C ASP A 55 -49.04 28.90 15.99
N ALA A 56 -49.02 28.10 17.05
CA ALA A 56 -50.23 27.57 17.70
C ALA A 56 -50.95 28.59 18.62
N GLY A 57 -50.42 29.81 18.75
CA GLY A 57 -50.98 30.85 19.64
C GLY A 57 -50.94 30.45 21.11
N VAL A 58 -49.96 29.64 21.52
CA VAL A 58 -49.66 29.29 22.92
C VAL A 58 -48.87 30.42 23.59
N SER A 59 -47.91 31.00 22.88
CA SER A 59 -47.17 32.21 23.26
C SER A 59 -47.24 33.29 22.19
N LYS A 60 -47.03 34.56 22.56
CA LYS A 60 -47.00 35.72 21.65
C LYS A 60 -45.67 36.48 21.63
N ASN A 61 -44.83 36.26 22.65
CA ASN A 61 -43.54 36.92 22.84
C ASN A 61 -42.53 35.94 23.41
N ASP A 62 -41.23 36.13 23.17
CA ASP A 62 -40.16 35.23 23.65
C ASP A 62 -40.16 35.01 25.17
N LYS A 63 -40.59 36.00 25.97
CA LYS A 63 -40.76 35.85 27.42
C LYS A 63 -41.85 34.84 27.79
N GLU A 64 -42.94 34.80 27.03
CA GLU A 64 -44.00 33.81 27.22
C GLU A 64 -43.54 32.44 26.74
N THR A 65 -42.91 32.35 25.56
CA THR A 65 -42.30 31.11 25.05
C THR A 65 -41.32 30.52 26.07
N ARG A 66 -40.48 31.36 26.67
CA ARG A 66 -39.52 30.93 27.71
C ARG A 66 -40.22 30.42 28.97
N ALA A 67 -41.24 31.11 29.47
CA ALA A 67 -42.01 30.66 30.62
C ALA A 67 -42.75 29.32 30.35
N VAL A 68 -43.23 29.13 29.12
CA VAL A 68 -43.87 27.89 28.64
C VAL A 68 -42.84 26.74 28.59
N CYS A 69 -41.64 26.97 28.06
CA CYS A 69 -40.54 26.00 28.07
C CYS A 69 -39.98 25.71 29.49
N GLU A 70 -39.89 26.71 30.37
CA GLU A 70 -39.52 26.53 31.79
C GLU A 70 -40.55 25.67 32.51
N LYS A 71 -41.85 25.90 32.27
CA LYS A 71 -42.94 25.08 32.81
C LYS A 71 -42.87 23.65 32.28
N LEU A 72 -42.64 23.45 30.99
CA LEU A 72 -42.45 22.13 30.37
C LEU A 72 -41.30 21.36 31.03
N LEU A 73 -40.12 21.96 31.11
CA LEU A 73 -38.96 21.37 31.78
C LEU A 73 -39.19 21.12 33.27
N SER A 74 -40.01 21.94 33.94
CA SER A 74 -40.37 21.72 35.35
C SER A 74 -41.31 20.52 35.56
N LEU A 75 -42.14 20.17 34.57
CA LEU A 75 -42.98 18.97 34.60
C LEU A 75 -42.10 17.74 34.33
N LEU A 76 -41.37 17.74 33.22
CA LEU A 76 -40.47 16.65 32.81
C LEU A 76 -39.38 16.31 33.84
N ARG A 77 -39.02 17.25 34.73
CA ARG A 77 -38.06 17.02 35.82
C ARG A 77 -38.70 16.74 37.18
N LYS A 78 -40.01 16.98 37.35
CA LYS A 78 -40.71 16.71 38.62
C LYS A 78 -40.94 15.22 38.84
N ASP A 79 -41.13 14.46 37.76
CA ASP A 79 -41.22 13.00 37.81
C ASP A 79 -39.84 12.33 37.96
N ALA A 80 -38.76 13.12 38.15
CA ALA A 80 -37.37 12.67 38.14
C ALA A 80 -36.56 13.04 39.41
N ALA A 81 -37.00 12.61 40.61
CA ALA A 81 -36.17 12.58 41.83
C ALA A 81 -36.74 11.68 42.95
N PRO A 82 -35.90 10.97 43.75
CA PRO A 82 -34.73 10.19 43.35
C PRO A 82 -34.89 8.71 43.74
N ARG A 83 -34.25 7.81 42.98
CA ARG A 83 -33.65 6.57 43.51
C ARG A 83 -32.15 6.72 43.29
N ASP A 84 -31.36 6.53 44.35
CA ASP A 84 -29.97 6.97 44.36
C ASP A 84 -29.08 6.33 43.29
N ASN A 85 -28.19 7.17 42.72
CA ASN A 85 -26.89 6.90 42.10
C ASN A 85 -26.67 5.56 41.33
N ALA A 86 -26.21 5.55 40.07
CA ALA A 86 -25.43 6.58 39.37
C ALA A 86 -25.55 6.50 37.83
N ALA A 87 -25.42 7.66 37.17
CA ALA A 87 -25.06 7.92 35.76
C ALA A 87 -25.73 7.07 34.63
N GLY A 88 -26.43 7.64 33.64
CA GLY A 88 -26.70 9.07 33.36
C GLY A 88 -26.96 9.38 31.87
N GLY A 89 -28.12 9.00 31.34
CA GLY A 89 -28.60 9.35 29.99
C GLY A 89 -29.92 8.63 29.64
N PRO A 90 -31.01 9.33 29.26
CA PRO A 90 -32.34 8.74 29.14
C PRO A 90 -32.75 8.34 27.70
N SER A 91 -33.88 7.64 27.65
CA SER A 91 -34.52 6.97 26.52
C SER A 91 -35.72 7.74 25.91
N GLU A 92 -36.82 7.05 25.54
CA GLU A 92 -37.36 6.87 24.17
C GLU A 92 -38.95 6.82 24.06
N GLN A 93 -39.53 7.25 22.91
CA GLN A 93 -40.86 7.08 22.19
C GLN A 93 -42.28 6.88 22.86
N THR A 94 -43.31 6.91 21.96
CA THR A 94 -44.75 6.44 21.96
C THR A 94 -45.76 7.13 22.92
N GLN A 95 -47.12 6.94 22.96
CA GLN A 95 -48.18 6.34 22.10
C GLN A 95 -49.60 6.98 22.33
N GLY A 96 -50.66 6.42 21.70
CA GLY A 96 -51.98 6.11 22.33
C GLY A 96 -53.12 7.15 22.32
N GLY A 97 -54.42 6.80 22.20
CA GLY A 97 -55.11 5.50 21.96
C GLY A 97 -56.66 5.55 22.09
N ASN A 98 -57.33 4.37 22.04
CA ASN A 98 -58.78 4.01 22.21
C ASN A 98 -59.77 4.13 21.00
N SER A 99 -60.89 3.37 20.87
CA SER A 99 -61.43 2.17 21.59
C SER A 99 -62.65 1.44 20.94
N THR A 100 -62.79 0.13 21.21
CA THR A 100 -64.00 -0.72 21.52
C THR A 100 -65.10 -1.20 20.54
N ASP A 101 -65.42 -2.52 20.68
CA ASP A 101 -66.71 -3.29 20.61
C ASP A 101 -67.07 -4.25 19.42
N ASP A 102 -67.78 -5.34 19.76
CA ASP A 102 -67.90 -6.66 19.11
C ASP A 102 -69.10 -6.89 18.13
N LEU A 103 -69.03 -7.92 17.24
CA LEU A 103 -70.01 -9.04 17.07
C LEU A 103 -69.87 -9.87 15.75
N ASP A 104 -70.43 -11.10 15.76
CA ASP A 104 -70.43 -12.13 14.68
C ASP A 104 -71.21 -11.79 13.39
N GLY A 105 -70.92 -12.52 12.28
CA GLY A 105 -71.91 -12.68 11.19
C GLY A 105 -71.40 -13.19 9.82
N SER A 106 -71.98 -14.29 9.31
CA SER A 106 -71.67 -14.89 8.00
C SER A 106 -72.63 -14.49 6.86
N GLY A 107 -72.15 -14.45 5.60
CA GLY A 107 -72.95 -14.95 4.45
C GLY A 107 -73.14 -14.08 3.18
N VAL A 108 -72.45 -14.46 2.09
CA VAL A 108 -73.00 -14.92 0.77
C VAL A 108 -74.02 -14.05 -0.04
N LYS A 109 -73.78 -14.03 -1.38
CA LYS A 109 -74.64 -13.62 -2.56
C LYS A 109 -74.60 -12.14 -2.98
N ARG A 110 -74.13 -11.83 -4.21
CA ARG A 110 -74.84 -11.71 -5.52
C ARG A 110 -75.56 -10.36 -5.70
N ALA A 111 -75.66 -9.74 -6.88
CA ALA A 111 -75.02 -9.93 -8.20
C ALA A 111 -75.35 -8.71 -9.08
N ASP A 112 -74.88 -8.74 -10.35
CA ASP A 112 -75.33 -7.91 -11.49
C ASP A 112 -74.96 -6.41 -11.39
N GLY A 113 -74.56 -5.69 -12.44
CA GLY A 113 -74.54 -5.91 -13.91
C GLY A 113 -74.64 -4.50 -14.54
N GLU A 114 -74.21 -4.18 -15.76
CA GLU A 114 -73.51 -4.88 -16.84
C GLU A 114 -72.51 -3.86 -17.46
N GLY A 115 -71.42 -4.27 -18.10
CA GLY A 115 -71.41 -4.32 -19.58
C GLY A 115 -70.57 -3.16 -20.15
N SER A 116 -69.84 -3.28 -21.26
CA SER A 116 -69.70 -4.42 -22.18
C SER A 116 -68.46 -4.27 -23.08
N LEU A 117 -67.72 -5.37 -23.27
CA LEU A 117 -67.21 -5.91 -24.56
C LEU A 117 -66.28 -5.03 -25.45
N SER A 118 -65.28 -5.53 -26.17
CA SER A 118 -64.73 -6.89 -26.44
C SER A 118 -63.26 -6.72 -26.95
N LYS A 119 -62.24 -7.56 -26.72
CA LYS A 119 -62.06 -9.04 -26.89
C LYS A 119 -62.30 -9.53 -28.34
N PRO A 120 -61.71 -10.65 -28.82
CA PRO A 120 -60.52 -11.40 -28.31
C PRO A 120 -59.58 -12.05 -29.39
N ARG A 121 -58.40 -12.56 -28.95
CA ARG A 121 -57.79 -13.89 -29.32
C ARG A 121 -57.30 -14.17 -30.77
N ASP A 122 -56.45 -15.16 -31.10
CA ASP A 122 -55.84 -16.29 -30.35
C ASP A 122 -54.44 -16.72 -30.93
N PHE A 123 -53.73 -17.58 -30.18
CA PHE A 123 -52.50 -18.40 -30.42
C PHE A 123 -51.84 -18.53 -31.83
N ALA A 124 -50.49 -18.50 -31.88
CA ALA A 124 -49.60 -19.62 -32.32
C ALA A 124 -48.08 -19.29 -32.33
N THR A 125 -47.24 -20.33 -32.23
CA THR A 125 -45.77 -20.37 -32.48
C THR A 125 -45.40 -21.77 -33.03
N PRO A 126 -44.22 -22.04 -33.62
CA PRO A 126 -43.18 -21.16 -34.22
C PRO A 126 -42.72 -21.61 -35.64
N MET A 127 -41.88 -20.83 -36.35
CA MET A 127 -41.04 -21.34 -37.48
C MET A 127 -39.67 -20.62 -37.60
N LYS A 128 -38.76 -21.22 -38.39
CA LYS A 128 -37.31 -20.95 -38.45
C LYS A 128 -36.87 -20.06 -39.63
N LEU A 129 -35.77 -19.34 -39.40
CA LEU A 129 -34.56 -19.14 -40.24
C LEU A 129 -34.70 -19.19 -41.79
N GLY A 130 -34.40 -18.06 -42.44
CA GLY A 130 -34.13 -17.99 -43.89
C GLY A 130 -33.96 -16.56 -44.41
N ASP A 131 -32.81 -16.31 -45.05
CA ASP A 131 -32.48 -15.24 -46.03
C ASP A 131 -32.89 -13.78 -45.79
N MET A 132 -31.87 -12.92 -45.63
CA MET A 132 -31.51 -11.94 -46.68
C MET A 132 -30.06 -11.47 -46.51
N ALA A 133 -29.14 -12.06 -47.29
CA ALA A 133 -27.79 -11.55 -47.49
C ALA A 133 -27.74 -10.71 -48.78
N GLY A 134 -27.18 -9.49 -48.70
CA GLY A 134 -26.94 -8.61 -49.85
C GLY A 134 -25.50 -8.12 -49.84
N HIS A 135 -24.74 -8.43 -50.88
CA HIS A 135 -23.33 -8.05 -51.03
C HIS A 135 -23.18 -6.52 -51.22
N SER A 136 -22.10 -5.89 -50.76
CA SER A 136 -20.82 -5.92 -51.47
C SER A 136 -19.68 -5.35 -50.63
N GLY A 137 -18.50 -5.94 -50.74
CA GLY A 137 -17.28 -5.47 -50.07
C GLY A 137 -16.30 -4.79 -51.02
N ARG A 138 -15.26 -4.19 -50.44
CA ARG A 138 -13.94 -4.07 -51.05
C ARG A 138 -12.88 -4.40 -50.00
N SER A 139 -11.98 -5.32 -50.34
CA SER A 139 -10.78 -5.61 -49.56
C SER A 139 -9.72 -4.51 -49.76
N PHE A 140 -8.83 -4.41 -48.78
CA PHE A 140 -7.49 -3.86 -48.98
C PHE A 140 -6.54 -4.81 -48.23
N ASP A 141 -5.64 -5.45 -48.96
CA ASP A 141 -4.70 -6.42 -48.42
C ASP A 141 -3.44 -5.72 -47.89
N ASP A 142 -2.91 -6.19 -46.75
CA ASP A 142 -1.59 -5.81 -46.22
C ASP A 142 -0.79 -7.11 -45.95
N PRO A 143 0.35 -7.36 -46.64
CA PRO A 143 0.83 -8.74 -46.85
C PRO A 143 1.96 -9.15 -45.89
N PHE A 144 1.67 -9.43 -44.60
CA PHE A 144 2.72 -9.95 -43.69
C PHE A 144 2.39 -11.07 -42.68
N LEU A 145 1.14 -11.53 -42.53
CA LEU A 145 0.85 -12.71 -41.67
C LEU A 145 -0.16 -13.68 -42.30
N GLY A 146 0.37 -14.64 -43.05
CA GLY A 146 -0.42 -15.73 -43.64
C GLY A 146 -0.73 -16.85 -42.65
N LEU A 147 -1.76 -16.69 -41.82
CA LEU A 147 -2.45 -17.79 -41.13
C LEU A 147 -3.97 -17.57 -41.13
N HIS A 148 -4.67 -18.31 -41.99
CA HIS A 148 -6.13 -18.45 -41.89
C HIS A 148 -6.50 -19.53 -40.86
N GLN A 149 -7.29 -19.19 -39.84
CA GLN A 149 -8.32 -20.11 -39.34
C GLN A 149 -9.42 -19.38 -38.56
N ASN A 150 -10.64 -19.93 -38.67
CA ASN A 150 -11.87 -19.30 -38.18
C ASN A 150 -11.96 -19.34 -36.65
N SER A 151 -12.08 -18.17 -36.02
CA SER A 151 -12.88 -18.01 -34.80
C SER A 151 -13.69 -16.73 -34.91
N ALA A 152 -15.00 -16.83 -34.68
CA ALA A 152 -15.86 -15.64 -34.67
C ALA A 152 -15.47 -14.79 -33.45
N LYS A 153 -15.04 -13.55 -33.68
CA LYS A 153 -14.82 -12.58 -32.60
C LYS A 153 -16.17 -12.24 -31.96
N VAL A 154 -16.55 -12.99 -30.93
CA VAL A 154 -17.63 -12.63 -30.02
C VAL A 154 -17.24 -11.32 -29.36
N ASN A 155 -18.05 -10.28 -29.58
CA ASN A 155 -17.83 -8.97 -28.99
C ASN A 155 -18.39 -8.96 -27.57
N TYR A 156 -17.55 -9.28 -26.58
CA TYR A 156 -17.94 -9.36 -25.17
C TYR A 156 -18.36 -8.03 -24.54
N ASN A 157 -18.19 -6.89 -25.24
CA ASN A 157 -18.71 -5.59 -24.82
C ASN A 157 -20.19 -5.35 -25.23
N ALA A 158 -20.91 -6.36 -25.71
CA ALA A 158 -22.35 -6.26 -25.95
C ALA A 158 -23.10 -6.24 -24.60
N PRO A 159 -23.88 -5.19 -24.29
CA PRO A 159 -24.63 -5.12 -23.03
C PRO A 159 -25.69 -6.22 -22.97
N VAL A 160 -25.76 -6.93 -21.85
CA VAL A 160 -26.79 -7.95 -21.61
C VAL A 160 -28.14 -7.25 -21.43
N LEU A 161 -29.04 -7.44 -22.41
CA LEU A 161 -30.39 -6.87 -22.39
C LEU A 161 -31.26 -7.58 -21.35
N TYR A 162 -31.44 -6.95 -20.19
CA TYR A 162 -32.51 -7.28 -19.24
C TYR A 162 -33.70 -6.34 -19.44
N GLY A 163 -34.90 -6.91 -19.60
CA GLY A 163 -36.17 -6.18 -19.63
C GLY A 163 -36.54 -5.59 -20.99
N THR A 164 -37.80 -5.78 -21.39
CA THR A 164 -38.41 -5.23 -22.62
C THR A 164 -38.95 -3.81 -22.43
N ASP A 165 -38.37 -3.04 -21.51
CA ASP A 165 -38.85 -1.71 -21.13
C ASP A 165 -38.04 -0.61 -21.83
N PRO A 166 -38.66 0.29 -22.62
CA PRO A 166 -37.92 1.27 -23.42
C PRO A 166 -37.12 2.28 -22.58
N GLU A 167 -37.54 2.58 -21.35
CA GLU A 167 -36.77 3.42 -20.42
C GLU A 167 -35.50 2.71 -19.92
N GLY A 168 -35.58 1.40 -19.64
CA GLY A 168 -34.44 0.59 -19.24
C GLY A 168 -33.39 0.45 -20.35
N ALA A 169 -33.84 0.26 -21.59
CA ALA A 169 -32.95 0.24 -22.76
C ALA A 169 -32.25 1.59 -23.00
N ALA A 170 -32.97 2.71 -22.82
CA ALA A 170 -32.38 4.04 -22.92
C ALA A 170 -31.37 4.33 -21.80
N ALA A 171 -31.67 3.93 -20.56
CA ALA A 171 -30.74 4.03 -19.43
C ALA A 171 -29.48 3.17 -19.63
N ALA A 172 -29.62 1.94 -20.13
CA ALA A 172 -28.49 1.07 -20.47
C ALA A 172 -27.63 1.64 -21.61
N ALA A 173 -28.24 2.21 -22.65
CA ALA A 173 -27.53 2.88 -23.74
C ALA A 173 -26.78 4.14 -23.27
N ALA A 174 -27.39 4.94 -22.39
CA ALA A 174 -26.75 6.10 -21.77
C ALA A 174 -25.57 5.70 -20.87
N ALA A 175 -25.73 4.66 -20.06
CA ALA A 175 -24.65 4.10 -19.23
C ALA A 175 -23.50 3.55 -20.08
N ALA A 176 -23.80 2.86 -21.18
CA ALA A 176 -22.80 2.38 -22.13
C ALA A 176 -22.04 3.53 -22.82
N GLN A 177 -22.74 4.58 -23.26
CA GLN A 177 -22.09 5.78 -23.82
C GLN A 177 -21.23 6.52 -22.77
N GLN A 178 -21.68 6.58 -21.51
CA GLN A 178 -20.92 7.19 -20.42
C GLN A 178 -19.65 6.39 -20.10
N GLN A 179 -19.74 5.05 -20.04
CA GLN A 179 -18.59 4.17 -19.92
C GLN A 179 -17.62 4.33 -21.09
N GLN A 180 -18.12 4.39 -22.33
CA GLN A 180 -17.29 4.55 -23.52
C GLN A 180 -16.57 5.92 -23.55
N ARG A 181 -17.22 6.99 -23.09
CA ARG A 181 -16.58 8.32 -22.92
C ARG A 181 -15.50 8.28 -21.83
N LEU A 182 -15.76 7.67 -20.69
CA LEU A 182 -14.78 7.47 -19.61
C LEU A 182 -13.57 6.65 -20.10
N GLN A 183 -13.80 5.62 -20.90
CA GLN A 183 -12.76 4.80 -21.50
C GLN A 183 -11.90 5.61 -22.49
N GLN A 184 -12.52 6.39 -23.38
CA GLN A 184 -11.79 7.28 -24.30
C GLN A 184 -10.99 8.37 -23.56
N GLN A 185 -11.51 8.91 -22.45
CA GLN A 185 -10.76 9.85 -21.61
C GLN A 185 -9.54 9.18 -20.97
N ARG A 186 -9.69 7.95 -20.45
CA ARG A 186 -8.59 7.15 -19.90
C ARG A 186 -7.55 6.76 -20.95
N GLU A 187 -7.96 6.37 -22.16
CA GLU A 187 -7.01 6.07 -23.24
C GLU A 187 -6.18 7.29 -23.63
N ARG A 188 -6.78 8.49 -23.66
CA ARG A 188 -6.04 9.75 -23.90
C ARG A 188 -5.09 10.04 -22.75
N HIS A 189 -5.56 9.93 -21.51
CA HIS A 189 -4.74 10.11 -20.30
C HIS A 189 -3.55 9.15 -20.27
N LEU A 190 -3.76 7.87 -20.63
CA LEU A 190 -2.72 6.85 -20.73
C LEU A 190 -1.71 7.12 -21.84
N ARG A 191 -2.15 7.60 -23.01
CA ARG A 191 -1.23 8.02 -24.08
C ARG A 191 -0.36 9.18 -23.61
N GLN A 192 -0.96 10.19 -23.00
CA GLN A 192 -0.24 11.31 -22.38
C GLN A 192 0.73 10.84 -21.29
N LEU A 193 0.37 9.82 -20.51
CA LEU A 193 1.22 9.27 -19.46
C LEU A 193 2.41 8.49 -20.01
N LYS A 194 2.23 7.68 -21.07
CA LYS A 194 3.33 7.01 -21.79
C LYS A 194 4.25 8.00 -22.51
N GLU A 195 3.69 9.03 -23.14
CA GLU A 195 4.46 10.11 -23.77
C GLU A 195 5.23 10.91 -22.72
N TRP A 196 4.62 11.19 -21.57
CA TRP A 196 5.28 11.83 -20.43
C TRP A 196 6.39 10.95 -19.83
N GLU A 197 6.17 9.65 -19.63
CA GLU A 197 7.20 8.72 -19.14
C GLU A 197 8.39 8.64 -20.11
N LYS A 198 8.14 8.55 -21.42
CA LYS A 198 9.19 8.52 -22.43
C LYS A 198 9.97 9.83 -22.53
N ASN A 199 9.31 10.96 -22.32
CA ASN A 199 9.92 12.30 -22.35
C ASN A 199 10.34 12.78 -20.94
N LYS A 200 10.25 11.91 -19.92
CA LYS A 200 10.56 12.25 -18.53
C LYS A 200 12.05 12.57 -18.44
N PRO A 201 12.46 13.78 -18.04
CA PRO A 201 13.88 14.07 -17.88
C PRO A 201 14.46 13.12 -16.82
N PRO A 202 15.70 12.62 -16.98
CA PRO A 202 16.34 11.84 -15.93
C PRO A 202 16.41 12.66 -14.63
N LEU A 203 16.47 11.98 -13.49
CA LEU A 203 16.81 12.68 -12.26
C LEU A 203 18.25 13.21 -12.39
N PRO A 204 18.54 14.44 -11.93
CA PRO A 204 19.92 14.88 -11.85
C PRO A 204 20.67 13.99 -10.84
N PRO A 205 21.89 13.53 -11.16
CA PRO A 205 22.63 12.68 -10.25
C PRO A 205 22.95 13.44 -8.96
N PRO A 206 22.99 12.76 -7.80
CA PRO A 206 23.43 13.39 -6.57
C PRO A 206 24.87 13.87 -6.74
N LYS A 207 25.11 15.15 -6.44
CA LYS A 207 26.44 15.77 -6.50
C LYS A 207 26.86 16.24 -5.13
N ARG A 208 28.04 15.81 -4.68
CA ARG A 208 28.64 16.31 -3.44
C ARG A 208 29.07 17.77 -3.65
N LYS A 209 28.53 18.69 -2.85
CA LYS A 209 28.91 20.11 -2.86
C LYS A 209 29.68 20.43 -1.57
N HIS A 210 30.78 21.17 -1.69
CA HIS A 210 31.69 21.42 -0.57
C HIS A 210 31.66 22.87 -0.06
N GLY A 211 31.05 23.09 1.12
CA GLY A 211 31.25 24.28 1.95
C GLY A 211 30.02 24.80 2.74
N ASP A 212 30.24 25.26 3.97
CA ASP A 212 29.23 25.70 4.97
C ASP A 212 28.32 26.90 4.59
N LYS A 213 28.36 27.38 3.35
CA LYS A 213 27.59 28.57 2.93
C LYS A 213 26.13 28.26 2.59
N GLN A 214 25.77 26.99 2.37
CA GLN A 214 24.41 26.58 1.95
C GLN A 214 23.44 26.47 3.15
N LEU A 215 23.85 25.79 4.22
CA LEU A 215 23.09 25.66 5.49
C LEU A 215 22.73 27.01 6.15
N LYS A 216 23.39 28.11 5.76
CA LYS A 216 23.10 29.48 6.21
C LYS A 216 22.04 30.20 5.36
N LYS A 217 21.74 29.74 4.14
CA LYS A 217 20.70 30.30 3.27
C LYS A 217 19.32 29.70 3.49
N MET A 218 19.23 28.42 3.87
CA MET A 218 17.96 27.73 4.15
C MET A 218 17.11 28.33 5.28
N GLY A 219 17.65 29.23 6.11
CA GLY A 219 16.94 29.77 7.27
C GLY A 219 16.47 28.65 8.21
N GLU A 220 15.16 28.58 8.45
CA GLU A 220 14.53 27.53 9.26
C GLU A 220 14.08 26.30 8.45
N GLY A 221 14.10 26.34 7.11
CA GLY A 221 13.68 25.23 6.25
C GLY A 221 13.06 25.64 4.91
N ILE A 222 12.31 24.73 4.28
CA ILE A 222 11.57 24.97 3.04
C ILE A 222 10.09 25.19 3.36
N LEU A 223 9.57 26.35 2.99
CA LEU A 223 8.16 26.71 3.08
C LEU A 223 7.66 27.14 1.70
N VAL A 224 6.76 26.36 1.11
CA VAL A 224 6.07 26.69 -0.15
C VAL A 224 4.57 26.64 0.10
N ASP A 225 3.90 27.79 -0.03
CA ASP A 225 2.45 27.88 0.03
C ASP A 225 1.83 27.74 -1.37
N SER A 226 0.72 27.01 -1.46
CA SER A 226 -0.12 26.87 -2.65
C SER A 226 0.62 26.44 -3.92
N PHE A 227 1.17 25.23 -3.91
CA PHE A 227 1.69 24.57 -5.12
C PHE A 227 0.77 23.44 -5.59
N SER A 228 0.73 23.22 -6.90
CA SER A 228 -0.08 22.19 -7.55
C SER A 228 0.80 21.33 -8.45
N ILE A 229 0.60 20.00 -8.43
CA ILE A 229 1.34 19.05 -9.28
C ILE A 229 0.33 18.23 -10.08
N ALA A 230 0.47 18.25 -11.40
CA ALA A 230 -0.30 17.41 -12.32
C ALA A 230 0.64 16.60 -13.21
N VAL A 231 0.35 15.30 -13.38
CA VAL A 231 1.07 14.42 -14.32
C VAL A 231 0.10 13.90 -15.37
N ALA A 232 0.46 14.10 -16.64
CA ALA A 232 -0.29 13.65 -17.80
C ALA A 232 -1.79 14.04 -17.80
N GLY A 233 -2.15 15.15 -17.14
CA GLY A 233 -3.55 15.59 -17.00
C GLY A 233 -4.31 15.00 -15.80
N ARG A 234 -3.64 14.29 -14.88
CA ARG A 234 -4.18 13.97 -13.54
C ARG A 234 -3.54 14.89 -12.51
N GLU A 235 -4.37 15.67 -11.83
CA GLU A 235 -3.98 16.46 -10.67
C GLU A 235 -3.68 15.53 -9.48
N LEU A 236 -2.45 15.57 -9.00
CA LEU A 236 -1.97 14.79 -7.85
C LEU A 236 -2.02 15.63 -6.57
N LEU A 237 -1.68 16.92 -6.66
CA LEU A 237 -1.78 17.90 -5.60
C LEU A 237 -2.44 19.18 -6.14
N ILE A 238 -3.34 19.77 -5.37
CA ILE A 238 -4.04 21.03 -5.69
C ILE A 238 -3.90 21.97 -4.49
N ASP A 239 -3.32 23.15 -4.73
CA ASP A 239 -3.08 24.22 -3.74
C ASP A 239 -2.49 23.73 -2.40
N ALA A 240 -1.64 22.71 -2.48
CA ALA A 240 -1.01 22.09 -1.32
C ALA A 240 0.03 23.03 -0.70
N GLN A 241 0.31 22.83 0.59
CA GLN A 241 1.39 23.54 1.30
C GLN A 241 2.51 22.55 1.62
N LEU A 242 3.75 22.90 1.28
CA LEU A 242 4.95 22.14 1.63
C LEU A 242 5.66 22.84 2.80
N LYS A 243 5.73 22.17 3.95
CA LYS A 243 6.38 22.67 5.16
C LYS A 243 7.43 21.66 5.63
N LEU A 244 8.70 21.97 5.41
CA LEU A 244 9.83 21.13 5.80
C LEU A 244 10.78 21.96 6.67
N VAL A 245 10.89 21.62 7.95
CA VAL A 245 11.73 22.33 8.91
C VAL A 245 13.10 21.65 9.01
N LYS A 246 14.16 22.45 9.13
CA LYS A 246 15.53 22.01 9.27
C LYS A 246 15.69 21.05 10.46
N GLY A 247 16.43 19.95 10.27
CA GLY A 247 16.66 18.91 11.29
C GLY A 247 15.46 17.98 11.57
N ARG A 248 14.38 18.07 10.78
CA ARG A 248 13.24 17.14 10.87
C ARG A 248 13.36 15.97 9.91
N ARG A 249 12.81 14.83 10.34
CA ARG A 249 12.78 13.58 9.57
C ARG A 249 11.32 13.23 9.32
N TYR A 250 10.88 13.35 8.08
CA TYR A 250 9.49 13.23 7.66
C TYR A 250 9.21 11.85 7.07
N GLY A 251 8.19 11.14 7.57
CA GLY A 251 7.66 9.94 6.92
C GLY A 251 6.54 10.31 5.95
N LEU A 252 6.70 10.04 4.66
CA LEU A 252 5.69 10.33 3.63
C LEU A 252 4.84 9.08 3.35
N VAL A 253 3.62 9.07 3.89
CA VAL A 253 2.68 7.95 3.84
C VAL A 253 1.46 8.27 2.96
N GLY A 254 0.92 7.23 2.31
CA GLY A 254 -0.21 7.35 1.38
C GLY A 254 -0.31 6.13 0.46
N ARG A 255 -1.50 5.96 -0.15
CA ARG A 255 -1.85 4.81 -1.00
C ARG A 255 -0.96 4.73 -2.25
N ASN A 256 -0.73 3.52 -2.77
CA ASN A 256 0.16 3.36 -3.92
C ASN A 256 -0.51 3.90 -5.20
N GLY A 257 0.24 4.68 -5.99
CA GLY A 257 -0.27 5.41 -7.17
C GLY A 257 -0.95 6.76 -6.88
N ILE A 258 -0.82 7.32 -5.67
CA ILE A 258 -1.29 8.69 -5.36
C ILE A 258 -0.33 9.80 -5.83
N GLY A 259 0.97 9.50 -5.96
CA GLY A 259 1.98 10.46 -6.44
C GLY A 259 3.22 10.65 -5.55
N LYS A 260 3.45 9.82 -4.51
CA LYS A 260 4.59 9.92 -3.59
C LYS A 260 5.94 10.11 -4.31
N SER A 261 6.35 9.16 -5.13
CA SER A 261 7.59 9.22 -5.93
C SER A 261 7.62 10.38 -6.93
N THR A 262 6.46 10.86 -7.40
CA THR A 262 6.34 12.03 -8.27
C THR A 262 6.64 13.32 -7.51
N LEU A 263 6.10 13.49 -6.30
CA LEU A 263 6.39 14.62 -5.42
C LEU A 263 7.89 14.70 -5.10
N LEU A 264 8.50 13.56 -4.78
CA LEU A 264 9.96 13.49 -4.58
C LEU A 264 10.71 13.85 -5.87
N SER A 265 10.33 13.31 -7.03
CA SER A 265 10.95 13.64 -8.32
C SER A 265 10.87 15.13 -8.65
N ALA A 266 9.71 15.77 -8.41
CA ALA A 266 9.49 17.19 -8.66
C ALA A 266 10.33 18.09 -7.75
N LEU A 267 10.56 17.68 -6.50
CA LEU A 267 11.47 18.35 -5.57
C LEU A 267 12.92 18.33 -6.08
N VAL A 268 13.44 17.16 -6.45
CA VAL A 268 14.83 17.00 -6.95
C VAL A 268 15.08 17.84 -8.19
N ARG A 269 14.08 17.92 -9.08
CA ARG A 269 14.16 18.70 -10.33
C ARG A 269 13.92 20.19 -10.15
N GLN A 270 13.60 20.64 -8.92
CA GLN A 270 13.22 22.02 -8.62
C GLN A 270 12.02 22.50 -9.47
N GLU A 271 11.11 21.57 -9.83
CA GLU A 271 9.84 21.87 -10.53
C GLU A 271 8.85 22.63 -9.61
N ILE A 272 9.03 22.54 -8.29
CA ILE A 272 8.23 23.26 -7.30
C ILE A 272 8.79 24.66 -7.08
N HIS A 273 8.10 25.66 -7.62
CA HIS A 273 8.44 27.08 -7.42
C HIS A 273 8.41 27.45 -5.92
N GLY A 274 9.44 28.17 -5.46
CA GLY A 274 9.59 28.59 -4.06
C GLY A 274 10.66 27.83 -3.28
N VAL A 275 11.19 26.72 -3.82
CA VAL A 275 12.41 26.08 -3.30
C VAL A 275 13.64 26.85 -3.80
N ASP A 276 14.57 27.20 -2.91
CA ASP A 276 15.82 27.88 -3.29
C ASP A 276 16.72 26.92 -4.10
N PRO A 277 17.16 27.29 -5.32
CA PRO A 277 17.96 26.41 -6.18
C PRO A 277 19.35 26.09 -5.63
N ASP A 278 19.86 26.85 -4.65
CA ASP A 278 21.14 26.56 -4.00
C ASP A 278 21.07 25.33 -3.06
N ILE A 279 19.88 24.92 -2.62
CA ILE A 279 19.68 23.77 -1.71
C ILE A 279 20.08 22.47 -2.42
N ALA A 280 20.97 21.69 -1.81
CA ALA A 280 21.34 20.38 -2.33
C ALA A 280 20.25 19.34 -1.94
N ILE A 281 19.47 18.91 -2.93
CA ILE A 281 18.46 17.85 -2.77
C ILE A 281 19.00 16.57 -3.42
N GLY A 282 19.20 15.52 -2.62
CA GLY A 282 19.64 14.21 -3.08
C GLY A 282 18.50 13.18 -3.02
N MET A 283 18.37 12.38 -4.07
CA MET A 283 17.43 11.25 -4.13
C MET A 283 18.14 10.04 -4.74
N VAL A 284 17.74 8.84 -4.33
CA VAL A 284 18.23 7.60 -4.94
C VAL A 284 17.61 7.47 -6.34
N GLU A 285 18.46 7.41 -7.37
CA GLU A 285 18.02 7.13 -8.74
C GLU A 285 17.43 5.71 -8.85
N GLN A 286 16.39 5.51 -9.66
CA GLN A 286 15.79 4.19 -9.85
C GLN A 286 16.58 3.31 -10.83
N GLU A 287 17.21 3.91 -11.84
CA GLU A 287 18.05 3.22 -12.82
C GLU A 287 19.27 4.09 -13.17
N HIS A 288 20.47 3.49 -13.13
CA HIS A 288 21.72 4.11 -13.51
C HIS A 288 22.46 3.22 -14.51
N LEU A 289 23.07 3.82 -15.54
CA LEU A 289 23.87 3.11 -16.53
C LEU A 289 25.29 2.95 -16.01
N TRP A 290 25.61 1.75 -15.51
CA TRP A 290 26.91 1.44 -14.93
C TRP A 290 27.99 1.21 -15.98
N GLY A 291 29.19 1.74 -15.72
CA GLY A 291 30.39 1.48 -16.51
C GLY A 291 31.07 0.15 -16.14
N SER A 292 32.36 0.04 -16.52
CA SER A 292 33.26 -1.03 -16.08
C SER A 292 33.95 -0.76 -14.74
N GLU A 293 33.46 0.25 -14.02
CA GLU A 293 33.96 0.77 -12.73
C GLU A 293 33.76 -0.21 -11.55
N THR A 294 34.59 -0.06 -10.51
CA THR A 294 34.40 -0.80 -9.25
C THR A 294 33.29 -0.17 -8.39
N VAL A 295 32.78 -0.91 -7.41
CA VAL A 295 31.76 -0.39 -6.47
C VAL A 295 32.28 0.82 -5.70
N LEU A 296 33.53 0.80 -5.23
CA LEU A 296 34.13 1.90 -4.50
C LEU A 296 34.29 3.14 -5.38
N ASP A 297 34.79 2.98 -6.61
CA ASP A 297 34.94 4.07 -7.58
C ASP A 297 33.58 4.70 -7.93
N ALA A 298 32.54 3.88 -8.13
CA ALA A 298 31.18 4.34 -8.41
C ALA A 298 30.60 5.21 -7.27
N VAL A 299 30.97 4.94 -6.01
CA VAL A 299 30.58 5.80 -4.87
C VAL A 299 31.39 7.09 -4.86
N LEU A 300 32.70 7.01 -5.07
CA LEU A 300 33.58 8.19 -5.12
C LEU A 300 33.28 9.13 -6.29
N ALA A 301 32.78 8.61 -7.42
CA ALA A 301 32.46 9.39 -8.61
C ALA A 301 31.33 10.44 -8.44
N VAL A 302 30.63 10.41 -7.32
CA VAL A 302 29.66 11.43 -6.87
C VAL A 302 30.33 12.77 -6.51
N ASP A 303 31.62 12.73 -6.15
CA ASP A 303 32.43 13.89 -5.80
C ASP A 303 33.19 14.41 -7.04
N GLU A 304 32.44 15.03 -7.96
CA GLU A 304 32.99 15.60 -9.21
C GLU A 304 34.11 16.63 -8.94
N ASP A 305 34.00 17.41 -7.85
CA ASP A 305 35.01 18.38 -7.43
C ASP A 305 36.33 17.66 -7.06
N ARG A 306 36.26 16.59 -6.22
CA ARG A 306 37.43 15.76 -5.90
C ARG A 306 38.03 15.14 -7.15
N LEU A 307 37.22 14.48 -7.99
CA LEU A 307 37.70 13.82 -9.22
C LEU A 307 38.47 14.80 -10.10
N ARG A 308 37.85 15.96 -10.39
CA ARG A 308 38.45 17.00 -11.22
C ARG A 308 39.77 17.53 -10.66
N LEU A 309 39.86 17.72 -9.34
CA LEU A 309 41.08 18.21 -8.69
C LEU A 309 42.22 17.16 -8.77
N LEU A 310 41.90 15.87 -8.59
CA LEU A 310 42.87 14.77 -8.71
C LEU A 310 43.32 14.55 -10.17
N GLU A 311 42.42 14.69 -11.15
CA GLU A 311 42.77 14.66 -12.57
C GLU A 311 43.68 15.85 -12.94
N GLU A 312 43.35 17.06 -12.48
CA GLU A 312 44.17 18.25 -12.72
C GLU A 312 45.56 18.13 -12.06
N GLU A 313 45.62 17.62 -10.82
CA GLU A 313 46.88 17.28 -10.13
C GLU A 313 47.71 16.31 -10.97
N GLN A 314 47.15 15.18 -11.41
CA GLN A 314 47.87 14.19 -12.21
C GLN A 314 48.38 14.74 -13.55
N VAL A 315 47.61 15.62 -14.20
CA VAL A 315 48.04 16.25 -15.46
C VAL A 315 49.20 17.22 -15.21
N LEU A 316 49.13 18.02 -14.16
CA LEU A 316 50.20 18.97 -13.80
C LEU A 316 51.48 18.24 -13.33
N LEU A 317 51.37 17.13 -12.60
CA LEU A 317 52.52 16.30 -12.21
C LEU A 317 53.18 15.56 -13.38
N LYS A 318 52.44 15.29 -14.46
CA LYS A 318 52.97 14.67 -15.70
C LYS A 318 53.61 15.69 -16.65
N GLN A 319 53.48 16.99 -16.39
CA GLN A 319 54.15 18.04 -17.18
C GLN A 319 55.58 18.25 -16.65
N GLU A 320 56.57 18.22 -17.54
CA GLU A 320 57.98 18.51 -17.20
C GLU A 320 58.24 20.02 -16.94
N ASP A 321 57.23 20.88 -17.08
CA ASP A 321 57.34 22.33 -16.91
C ASP A 321 57.32 22.74 -15.43
N GLN A 322 58.51 23.01 -14.88
CA GLN A 322 58.69 23.50 -13.50
C GLN A 322 58.42 25.02 -13.32
N SER A 323 57.54 25.61 -14.14
CA SER A 323 57.15 27.02 -14.00
C SER A 323 56.53 27.32 -12.62
N GLU A 324 56.85 28.48 -12.04
CA GLU A 324 56.18 28.96 -10.81
C GLU A 324 54.65 28.94 -10.89
N LYS A 325 54.09 29.08 -12.10
CA LYS A 325 52.64 29.02 -12.32
C LYS A 325 52.05 27.65 -11.99
N VAL A 326 52.75 26.56 -12.35
CA VAL A 326 52.35 25.18 -12.03
C VAL A 326 52.42 24.96 -10.52
N GLY A 327 53.52 25.37 -9.88
CA GLY A 327 53.67 25.30 -8.42
C GLY A 327 52.57 26.05 -7.65
N ARG A 328 52.22 27.28 -8.09
CA ARG A 328 51.10 28.05 -7.50
C ARG A 328 49.74 27.36 -7.72
N ARG A 329 49.51 26.75 -8.89
CA ARG A 329 48.25 26.04 -9.18
C ARG A 329 48.12 24.77 -8.34
N LEU A 330 49.18 23.97 -8.23
CA LEU A 330 49.25 22.81 -7.34
C LEU A 330 48.99 23.20 -5.88
N GLY A 331 49.56 24.31 -5.40
CA GLY A 331 49.28 24.83 -4.06
C GLY A 331 47.79 25.07 -3.79
N VAL A 332 47.07 25.72 -4.72
CA VAL A 332 45.62 25.94 -4.64
C VAL A 332 44.83 24.64 -4.73
N ILE A 333 45.29 23.66 -5.52
CA ILE A 333 44.68 22.33 -5.61
C ILE A 333 44.82 21.59 -4.28
N TYR A 334 46.01 21.57 -3.67
CA TYR A 334 46.24 20.93 -2.37
C TYR A 334 45.44 21.58 -1.23
N GLU A 335 45.38 22.92 -1.20
CA GLU A 335 44.54 23.65 -0.25
C GLU A 335 43.06 23.23 -0.39
N ARG A 336 42.54 23.18 -1.62
CA ARG A 336 41.15 22.74 -1.87
C ARG A 336 40.93 21.25 -1.59
N LEU A 337 41.88 20.36 -1.92
CA LEU A 337 41.82 18.92 -1.60
C LEU A 337 41.80 18.68 -0.09
N GLN A 338 42.48 19.54 0.69
CA GLN A 338 42.44 19.54 2.14
C GLN A 338 41.11 20.08 2.69
N GLU A 339 40.55 21.15 2.12
CA GLU A 339 39.22 21.67 2.49
C GLU A 339 38.10 20.64 2.33
N ILE A 340 38.15 19.79 1.29
CA ILE A 340 37.12 18.78 0.98
C ILE A 340 37.35 17.41 1.67
N ASP A 341 38.39 17.31 2.50
CA ASP A 341 38.88 16.07 3.11
C ASP A 341 38.99 14.89 2.13
N ALA A 342 39.69 15.13 1.00
CA ALA A 342 39.86 14.11 -0.04
C ALA A 342 40.58 12.85 0.49
N ALA A 343 41.46 12.99 1.49
CA ALA A 343 42.23 11.88 2.07
C ALA A 343 41.35 10.86 2.83
N ASN A 344 40.31 11.30 3.53
CA ASN A 344 39.42 10.38 4.25
C ASN A 344 38.20 9.92 3.44
N ALA A 345 37.83 10.62 2.35
CA ALA A 345 36.62 10.29 1.60
C ALA A 345 36.55 8.85 1.05
N GLU A 346 37.68 8.18 0.78
CA GLU A 346 37.71 6.75 0.44
C GLU A 346 37.32 5.85 1.62
N LYS A 347 37.88 6.12 2.81
CA LYS A 347 37.50 5.43 4.05
C LYS A 347 36.03 5.66 4.39
N THR A 348 35.52 6.87 4.14
CA THR A 348 34.11 7.24 4.30
C THR A 348 33.21 6.42 3.37
N ALA A 349 33.53 6.37 2.08
CA ALA A 349 32.81 5.56 1.09
C ALA A 349 32.82 4.06 1.46
N ALA A 350 33.99 3.52 1.81
CA ALA A 350 34.17 2.14 2.25
C ALA A 350 33.37 1.81 3.54
N THR A 351 33.25 2.77 4.46
CA THR A 351 32.46 2.63 5.70
C THR A 351 30.95 2.61 5.42
N ILE A 352 30.46 3.48 4.53
CA ILE A 352 29.05 3.47 4.08
C ILE A 352 28.73 2.15 3.36
N LEU A 353 29.61 1.70 2.46
CA LEU A 353 29.45 0.43 1.76
C LEU A 353 29.45 -0.76 2.74
N ARG A 354 30.38 -0.80 3.71
CA ARG A 354 30.41 -1.84 4.76
C ARG A 354 29.12 -1.84 5.58
N GLY A 355 28.58 -0.67 5.93
CA GLY A 355 27.30 -0.52 6.63
C GLY A 355 26.08 -1.01 5.84
N LEU A 356 26.12 -0.92 4.51
CA LEU A 356 25.10 -1.48 3.60
C LEU A 356 25.34 -2.97 3.25
N GLY A 357 26.29 -3.63 3.91
CA GLY A 357 26.58 -5.06 3.80
C GLY A 357 27.64 -5.45 2.75
N PHE A 358 28.34 -4.50 2.13
CA PHE A 358 29.40 -4.84 1.16
C PHE A 358 30.68 -5.27 1.87
N THR A 359 31.12 -6.51 1.64
CA THR A 359 32.45 -6.99 2.03
C THR A 359 33.54 -6.24 1.27
N GLU A 360 34.75 -6.18 1.83
CA GLU A 360 35.92 -5.56 1.19
C GLU A 360 36.18 -6.09 -0.22
N SER A 361 36.10 -7.42 -0.40
CA SER A 361 36.19 -8.05 -1.73
C SER A 361 35.12 -7.56 -2.71
N MET A 362 33.88 -7.32 -2.26
CA MET A 362 32.80 -6.78 -3.09
C MET A 362 32.99 -5.30 -3.44
N GLN A 363 33.69 -4.51 -2.61
CA GLN A 363 33.95 -3.09 -2.88
C GLN A 363 34.86 -2.89 -4.10
N HIS A 364 35.74 -3.87 -4.40
CA HIS A 364 36.60 -3.88 -5.58
C HIS A 364 36.01 -4.63 -6.80
N MET A 365 34.83 -5.25 -6.67
CA MET A 365 34.14 -5.89 -7.81
C MET A 365 33.54 -4.84 -8.76
N LYS A 366 33.36 -5.21 -10.02
CA LYS A 366 32.66 -4.38 -11.01
C LYS A 366 31.17 -4.32 -10.72
N VAL A 367 30.55 -3.15 -10.82
CA VAL A 367 29.11 -2.97 -10.50
C VAL A 367 28.21 -3.80 -11.45
N THR A 368 28.65 -4.05 -12.68
CA THR A 368 27.97 -4.90 -13.65
C THR A 368 27.93 -6.39 -13.25
N ALA A 369 28.84 -6.88 -12.43
CA ALA A 369 28.81 -8.25 -11.90
C ALA A 369 27.77 -8.45 -10.78
N LEU A 370 27.37 -7.37 -10.11
CA LEU A 370 26.39 -7.40 -9.01
C LEU A 370 24.95 -7.61 -9.51
N SER A 371 24.11 -8.20 -8.65
CA SER A 371 22.66 -8.30 -8.90
C SER A 371 21.97 -6.93 -8.74
N GLY A 372 20.77 -6.78 -9.30
CA GLY A 372 20.02 -5.51 -9.27
C GLY A 372 19.82 -4.94 -7.86
N GLY A 373 19.53 -5.79 -6.86
CA GLY A 373 19.41 -5.36 -5.47
C GLY A 373 20.72 -4.78 -4.90
N TRP A 374 21.85 -5.43 -5.18
CA TRP A 374 23.17 -4.89 -4.80
C TRP A 374 23.50 -3.59 -5.53
N ARG A 375 23.19 -3.47 -6.82
CA ARG A 375 23.35 -2.20 -7.57
C ARG A 375 22.51 -1.06 -6.97
N MET A 376 21.28 -1.36 -6.52
CA MET A 376 20.45 -0.38 -5.81
C MET A 376 21.07 0.05 -4.47
N ARG A 377 21.76 -0.85 -3.75
CA ARG A 377 22.57 -0.45 -2.58
C ARG A 377 23.75 0.46 -2.93
N VAL A 378 24.38 0.31 -4.10
CA VAL A 378 25.40 1.25 -4.58
C VAL A 378 24.78 2.64 -4.83
N LEU A 379 23.57 2.74 -5.38
CA LEU A 379 22.87 4.02 -5.57
C LEU A 379 22.50 4.68 -4.23
N LEU A 380 22.08 3.89 -3.25
CA LEU A 380 21.89 4.37 -1.88
C LEU A 380 23.23 4.88 -1.30
N ALA A 381 24.32 4.12 -1.42
CA ALA A 381 25.65 4.52 -0.96
C ALA A 381 26.11 5.83 -1.61
N ARG A 382 25.92 5.99 -2.93
CA ARG A 382 26.18 7.23 -3.69
C ARG A 382 25.39 8.41 -3.13
N CYS A 383 24.08 8.23 -2.89
CA CYS A 383 23.22 9.27 -2.34
C CYS A 383 23.65 9.68 -0.92
N LEU A 384 23.96 8.71 -0.04
CA LEU A 384 24.45 8.98 1.31
C LEU A 384 25.83 9.66 1.32
N PHE A 385 26.74 9.26 0.43
CA PHE A 385 28.07 9.85 0.29
C PHE A 385 28.03 11.28 -0.29
N SER A 386 27.04 11.61 -1.12
CA SER A 386 26.83 12.97 -1.64
C SER A 386 26.51 14.02 -0.56
N ASP A 387 26.10 13.56 0.62
CA ASP A 387 25.81 14.35 1.82
C ASP A 387 24.94 15.61 1.58
N PRO A 388 23.72 15.47 1.00
CA PRO A 388 22.87 16.61 0.62
C PRO A 388 22.27 17.36 1.84
N ASP A 389 21.72 18.57 1.62
CA ASP A 389 20.96 19.31 2.64
C ASP A 389 19.59 18.64 2.91
N VAL A 390 18.96 18.15 1.83
CA VAL A 390 17.70 17.42 1.84
C VAL A 390 17.91 16.03 1.25
N LEU A 391 17.70 14.99 2.06
CA LEU A 391 17.80 13.59 1.65
C LEU A 391 16.41 12.99 1.42
N LEU A 392 16.14 12.52 0.21
CA LEU A 392 14.89 11.89 -0.20
C LEU A 392 15.10 10.40 -0.46
N LEU A 393 14.40 9.55 0.30
CA LEU A 393 14.49 8.10 0.20
C LEU A 393 13.12 7.53 -0.20
N ASP A 394 13.04 6.86 -1.34
CA ASP A 394 11.81 6.22 -1.85
C ASP A 394 11.93 4.69 -1.69
N GLU A 395 11.21 4.14 -0.71
CA GLU A 395 11.20 2.72 -0.32
C GLU A 395 12.60 2.08 -0.14
N PRO A 396 13.51 2.69 0.65
CA PRO A 396 14.90 2.25 0.76
C PRO A 396 15.04 0.83 1.34
N THR A 397 14.04 0.36 2.09
CA THR A 397 14.04 -0.94 2.80
C THR A 397 13.92 -2.16 1.87
N ASN A 398 13.30 -2.01 0.69
CA ASN A 398 12.87 -3.16 -0.14
C ASN A 398 14.01 -3.99 -0.77
N HIS A 399 15.25 -3.48 -0.73
CA HIS A 399 16.44 -4.15 -1.26
C HIS A 399 17.54 -4.35 -0.20
N LEU A 400 17.25 -3.96 1.04
CA LEU A 400 18.13 -4.15 2.19
C LEU A 400 17.77 -5.46 2.90
N ASP A 401 18.71 -5.96 3.68
CA ASP A 401 18.48 -7.03 4.65
C ASP A 401 18.37 -6.42 6.05
N LEU A 402 17.96 -7.21 7.03
CA LEU A 402 17.76 -6.74 8.40
C LEU A 402 18.97 -6.00 8.99
N GLU A 403 20.20 -6.39 8.65
CA GLU A 403 21.41 -5.73 9.14
C GLU A 403 21.64 -4.37 8.47
N ALA A 404 21.55 -4.30 7.13
CA ALA A 404 21.68 -3.05 6.40
C ALA A 404 20.51 -2.08 6.67
N VAL A 405 19.28 -2.58 6.90
CA VAL A 405 18.15 -1.78 7.39
C VAL A 405 18.50 -1.19 8.76
N GLN A 406 19.00 -2.00 9.72
CA GLN A 406 19.34 -1.47 11.04
C GLN A 406 20.48 -0.44 10.98
N TRP A 407 21.51 -0.67 10.16
CA TRP A 407 22.57 0.31 9.96
C TRP A 407 22.01 1.63 9.40
N LEU A 408 21.12 1.56 8.40
CA LEU A 408 20.45 2.72 7.83
C LEU A 408 19.57 3.44 8.88
N THR A 409 18.80 2.72 9.69
CA THR A 409 18.04 3.27 10.82
C THR A 409 18.94 4.04 11.78
N ASN A 410 20.07 3.44 12.19
CA ASN A 410 21.02 4.08 13.10
C ASN A 410 21.64 5.34 12.49
N TYR A 411 22.06 5.27 11.22
CA TYR A 411 22.59 6.41 10.46
C TYR A 411 21.55 7.54 10.32
N LEU A 412 20.28 7.20 10.10
CA LEU A 412 19.16 8.14 9.98
C LEU A 412 18.50 8.50 11.33
N SER A 413 19.03 8.10 12.49
CA SER A 413 18.44 8.46 13.78
C SER A 413 18.79 9.91 14.22
N VAL A 414 17.91 10.59 14.96
CA VAL A 414 18.17 11.97 15.48
C VAL A 414 19.05 11.95 16.75
N SER A 415 19.17 10.80 17.42
CA SER A 415 19.65 10.66 18.80
C SER A 415 20.93 11.45 19.15
N GLU A 416 20.95 12.11 20.32
CA GLU A 416 22.17 12.72 20.85
C GLU A 416 22.97 11.72 21.70
N GLY A 417 24.30 11.74 21.57
CA GLY A 417 25.21 10.98 22.42
C GLY A 417 26.59 10.81 21.78
N PRO A 418 27.67 10.65 22.56
CA PRO A 418 28.94 10.19 22.04
C PRO A 418 28.77 8.73 21.60
N VAL A 419 29.09 8.46 20.35
CA VAL A 419 29.19 7.10 19.81
C VAL A 419 30.62 6.92 19.35
N ASP A 420 31.18 5.74 19.59
CA ASP A 420 32.54 5.39 19.21
C ASP A 420 32.82 5.81 17.75
N GLY A 421 34.00 6.39 17.51
CA GLY A 421 34.34 7.24 16.35
C GLY A 421 34.30 6.60 14.95
N GLN A 422 33.67 5.43 14.81
CA GLN A 422 33.41 4.71 13.57
C GLN A 422 31.95 4.81 13.11
N THR A 423 31.00 5.26 13.95
CA THR A 423 29.58 5.29 13.56
C THR A 423 29.19 6.58 12.84
N MET A 424 29.10 6.53 11.51
CA MET A 424 28.57 7.64 10.72
C MET A 424 27.10 7.93 11.02
N ARG A 425 26.71 9.21 10.93
CA ARG A 425 25.35 9.68 11.17
C ARG A 425 24.96 10.77 10.17
N CYS A 426 23.72 10.74 9.71
CA CYS A 426 23.09 11.83 8.98
C CYS A 426 23.04 13.08 9.88
N GLY A 427 23.67 14.18 9.44
CA GLY A 427 23.83 15.40 10.23
C GLY A 427 22.51 15.95 10.80
N LYS A 428 22.54 16.39 12.07
CA LYS A 428 21.37 16.89 12.81
C LYS A 428 20.63 18.05 12.13
N ASP A 429 21.35 18.78 11.28
CA ASP A 429 20.88 19.97 10.57
C ASP A 429 20.16 19.66 9.25
N LYS A 430 20.05 18.39 8.85
CA LYS A 430 19.53 17.98 7.54
C LYS A 430 18.03 17.72 7.56
N ILE A 431 17.38 17.88 6.43
CA ILE A 431 15.98 17.47 6.22
C ILE A 431 16.01 16.07 5.60
N VAL A 432 15.27 15.13 6.16
CA VAL A 432 15.11 13.79 5.56
C VAL A 432 13.64 13.56 5.26
N ILE A 433 13.32 13.07 4.07
CA ILE A 433 11.98 12.56 3.74
C ILE A 433 12.12 11.09 3.34
N VAL A 434 11.35 10.24 3.99
CA VAL A 434 11.34 8.79 3.78
C VAL A 434 9.94 8.36 3.35
N VAL A 435 9.81 7.80 2.15
CA VAL A 435 8.66 6.94 1.80
C VAL A 435 9.04 5.52 2.18
N SER A 436 8.26 4.89 3.04
CA SER A 436 8.41 3.47 3.38
C SER A 436 7.06 2.91 3.84
N HIS A 437 6.82 1.62 3.62
CA HIS A 437 5.72 0.88 4.26
C HIS A 437 6.13 0.16 5.56
N ALA A 438 7.41 0.18 5.95
CA ALA A 438 7.90 -0.49 7.16
C ALA A 438 7.66 0.36 8.42
N ARG A 439 6.66 -0.01 9.24
CA ARG A 439 6.25 0.75 10.44
C ARG A 439 7.39 1.00 11.43
N GLU A 440 8.14 -0.04 11.79
CA GLU A 440 9.24 0.09 12.76
C GLU A 440 10.33 1.06 12.26
N PHE A 441 10.63 1.03 10.95
CA PHE A 441 11.60 1.93 10.34
C PHE A 441 11.12 3.39 10.40
N LEU A 442 9.84 3.64 10.14
CA LEU A 442 9.24 4.96 10.31
C LEU A 442 9.24 5.41 11.77
N ASN A 443 8.93 4.52 12.73
CA ASN A 443 8.94 4.84 14.16
C ASN A 443 10.34 5.17 14.70
N ASP A 444 11.38 4.45 14.26
CA ASP A 444 12.76 4.69 14.72
C ASP A 444 13.42 5.93 14.06
N VAL A 445 12.97 6.33 12.87
CA VAL A 445 13.60 7.40 12.06
C VAL A 445 12.80 8.71 12.06
N CYS A 446 11.48 8.68 11.96
CA CYS A 446 10.68 9.87 11.68
C CYS A 446 10.30 10.63 12.97
N THR A 447 10.36 11.96 12.90
CA THR A 447 9.90 12.89 13.96
C THR A 447 8.50 13.43 13.70
N ASP A 448 8.11 13.43 12.43
CA ASP A 448 6.90 14.06 11.91
C ASP A 448 6.42 13.21 10.70
N MET A 449 5.11 13.12 10.48
CA MET A 449 4.49 12.32 9.42
C MET A 449 3.73 13.22 8.44
N ILE A 450 3.98 13.04 7.14
CA ILE A 450 3.27 13.67 6.04
C ILE A 450 2.34 12.63 5.42
N HIS A 451 1.03 12.83 5.60
CA HIS A 451 0.02 11.98 4.98
C HIS A 451 -0.51 12.65 3.72
N PHE A 452 -0.21 12.01 2.59
CA PHE A 452 -0.72 12.39 1.28
C PHE A 452 -2.09 11.73 1.09
N THR A 453 -3.15 12.55 1.12
CA THR A 453 -4.54 12.13 0.87
C THR A 453 -5.34 13.26 0.25
N ASN A 454 -6.42 12.95 -0.46
CA ASN A 454 -7.36 13.94 -1.04
C ASN A 454 -6.69 15.10 -1.79
N GLN A 455 -5.66 14.79 -2.60
CA GLN A 455 -4.87 15.77 -3.37
C GLN A 455 -4.19 16.87 -2.53
N ASN A 456 -3.93 16.60 -1.24
CA ASN A 456 -3.26 17.53 -0.34
C ASN A 456 -2.25 16.80 0.58
N LEU A 457 -1.41 17.58 1.26
CA LEU A 457 -0.42 17.11 2.24
C LEU A 457 -0.86 17.52 3.65
N THR A 458 -1.12 16.53 4.50
CA THR A 458 -1.52 16.73 5.90
C THR A 458 -0.38 16.35 6.84
N TYR A 459 -0.08 17.22 7.80
CA TYR A 459 1.09 17.12 8.67
C TYR A 459 0.70 16.69 10.08
N TYR A 460 1.36 15.67 10.60
CA TYR A 460 1.19 15.12 11.94
C TYR A 460 2.53 15.13 12.65
N LYS A 461 2.54 15.45 13.94
CA LYS A 461 3.76 15.49 14.76
C LYS A 461 3.84 14.21 15.59
N GLY A 462 4.96 13.50 15.49
CA GLY A 462 5.16 12.20 16.12
C GLY A 462 5.63 11.13 15.12
N ASP A 463 5.72 9.92 15.64
CA ASP A 463 6.04 8.68 14.92
C ASP A 463 4.84 8.15 14.10
N PHE A 464 4.97 6.96 13.51
CA PHE A 464 3.91 6.34 12.72
C PHE A 464 2.71 5.89 13.60
N ASP A 465 2.96 5.37 14.80
CA ASP A 465 1.92 4.85 15.69
C ASP A 465 1.04 5.98 16.27
N THR A 466 1.64 7.12 16.60
CA THR A 466 0.91 8.35 16.98
C THR A 466 0.15 8.94 15.81
N PHE A 467 0.68 8.87 14.58
CA PHE A 467 -0.09 9.21 13.37
C PHE A 467 -1.31 8.31 13.17
N GLU A 468 -1.17 6.98 13.25
CA GLU A 468 -2.26 6.02 13.03
C GLU A 468 -3.38 6.22 14.07
N SER A 469 -3.02 6.36 15.35
CA SER A 469 -3.99 6.60 16.43
C SER A 469 -4.70 7.96 16.34
N VAL A 470 -3.98 9.04 16.01
CA VAL A 470 -4.58 10.37 15.79
C VAL A 470 -5.49 10.37 14.56
N ARG A 471 -5.08 9.73 13.45
CA ARG A 471 -5.90 9.58 12.24
C ARG A 471 -7.18 8.79 12.53
N ALA A 472 -7.09 7.66 13.24
CA ALA A 472 -8.24 6.85 13.62
C ALA A 472 -9.23 7.64 14.50
N ALA A 473 -8.74 8.41 15.47
CA ALA A 473 -9.56 9.27 16.31
C ALA A 473 -10.25 10.40 15.50
N GLN A 474 -9.53 11.03 14.57
CA GLN A 474 -10.10 12.05 13.67
C GLN A 474 -11.18 11.48 12.75
N LEU A 475 -10.95 10.30 12.15
CA LEU A 475 -11.93 9.62 11.30
C LEU A 475 -13.20 9.26 12.08
N LEU A 476 -13.06 8.68 13.28
CA LEU A 476 -14.20 8.36 14.15
C LEU A 476 -14.98 9.60 14.57
N GLN A 477 -14.29 10.73 14.82
CA GLN A 477 -14.94 12.00 15.12
C GLN A 477 -15.70 12.55 13.91
N GLN A 478 -15.11 12.51 12.71
CA GLN A 478 -15.77 12.95 11.47
C GLN A 478 -16.97 12.06 11.11
N GLN A 479 -16.85 10.73 11.27
CA GLN A 479 -17.94 9.78 11.08
C GLN A 479 -19.12 10.09 11.99
N ARG A 480 -18.89 10.28 13.30
CA ARG A 480 -19.94 10.69 14.26
C ARG A 480 -20.57 12.04 13.92
N GLN A 481 -19.79 13.00 13.44
CA GLN A 481 -20.31 14.30 12.99
C GLN A 481 -21.18 14.17 11.73
N ALA A 482 -20.74 13.36 10.75
CA ALA A 482 -21.49 13.08 9.53
C ALA A 482 -22.78 12.29 9.83
N GLU A 483 -22.74 11.29 10.71
CA GLU A 483 -23.91 10.53 11.17
C GLU A 483 -24.91 11.43 11.90
N ALA A 484 -24.47 12.26 12.85
CA ALA A 484 -25.32 13.21 13.55
C ALA A 484 -25.93 14.25 12.60
N GLN A 485 -25.17 14.72 11.60
CA GLN A 485 -25.70 15.60 10.57
C GLN A 485 -26.71 14.88 9.66
N GLN A 486 -26.45 13.62 9.26
CA GLN A 486 -27.34 12.84 8.41
C GLN A 486 -28.64 12.47 9.15
N ALA A 487 -28.58 12.21 10.47
CA ALA A 487 -29.75 12.08 11.32
C ALA A 487 -30.58 13.36 11.34
N LYS A 488 -29.94 14.53 11.56
CA LYS A 488 -30.61 15.85 11.51
C LYS A 488 -31.23 16.13 10.12
N ILE A 489 -30.55 15.78 9.03
CA ILE A 489 -31.09 15.90 7.67
C ILE A 489 -32.33 14.99 7.49
N LYS A 490 -32.25 13.71 7.85
CA LYS A 490 -33.38 12.77 7.79
C LYS A 490 -34.58 13.24 8.62
N HIS A 491 -34.34 13.74 9.84
CA HIS A 491 -35.38 14.28 10.71
C HIS A 491 -36.09 15.47 10.06
N VAL A 492 -35.35 16.46 9.55
CA VAL A 492 -35.91 17.62 8.85
C VAL A 492 -36.61 17.24 7.54
N GLN A 493 -36.11 16.25 6.80
CA GLN A 493 -36.80 15.69 5.62
C GLN A 493 -38.15 15.09 6.00
N SER A 494 -38.21 14.29 7.07
CA SER A 494 -39.47 13.68 7.53
C SER A 494 -40.53 14.73 7.88
N PHE A 495 -40.13 15.89 8.41
CA PHE A 495 -41.02 17.03 8.65
C PHE A 495 -41.53 17.64 7.34
N ILE A 496 -40.61 17.89 6.39
CA ILE A 496 -40.95 18.44 5.08
C ILE A 496 -41.95 17.53 4.39
N ASP A 497 -41.72 16.21 4.35
CA ASP A 497 -42.60 15.25 3.67
C ASP A 497 -43.96 15.11 4.38
N LYS A 498 -44.01 15.05 5.71
CA LYS A 498 -45.26 15.02 6.49
C LYS A 498 -46.12 16.26 6.27
N PHE A 499 -45.53 17.45 6.19
CA PHE A 499 -46.28 18.72 6.15
C PHE A 499 -46.29 19.42 4.78
N ARG A 500 -45.68 18.83 3.73
CA ARG A 500 -45.58 19.38 2.36
C ARG A 500 -46.90 19.87 1.78
N TYR A 501 -47.98 19.15 2.06
CA TYR A 501 -49.32 19.39 1.51
C TYR A 501 -50.22 20.23 2.45
N ASN A 502 -49.74 20.64 3.62
CA ASN A 502 -50.52 21.42 4.58
C ASN A 502 -50.34 22.93 4.34
N ALA A 503 -51.33 23.55 3.70
CA ALA A 503 -51.31 24.98 3.35
C ALA A 503 -51.08 25.93 4.55
N LYS A 504 -51.50 25.55 5.77
CA LYS A 504 -51.29 26.39 6.98
C LYS A 504 -49.84 26.40 7.45
N ARG A 505 -49.03 25.40 7.09
CA ARG A 505 -47.62 25.25 7.51
C ARG A 505 -46.60 25.51 6.40
N ALA A 506 -47.06 26.03 5.25
CA ALA A 506 -46.22 26.27 4.09
C ALA A 506 -45.03 27.19 4.39
N SER A 507 -45.20 28.23 5.22
CA SER A 507 -44.12 29.12 5.67
C SER A 507 -43.02 28.37 6.44
N LEU A 508 -43.41 27.51 7.38
CA LEU A 508 -42.48 26.74 8.22
C LEU A 508 -41.75 25.67 7.40
N VAL A 509 -42.46 24.98 6.51
CA VAL A 509 -41.86 24.03 5.55
C VAL A 509 -40.86 24.72 4.63
N GLN A 510 -41.19 25.90 4.09
CA GLN A 510 -40.26 26.71 3.27
C GLN A 510 -39.02 27.16 4.07
N SER A 511 -39.19 27.51 5.35
CA SER A 511 -38.06 27.81 6.25
C SER A 511 -37.13 26.60 6.43
N ARG A 512 -37.70 25.41 6.69
CA ARG A 512 -36.92 24.17 6.87
C ARG A 512 -36.27 23.68 5.56
N ILE A 513 -36.92 23.83 4.41
CA ILE A 513 -36.30 23.62 3.08
C ILE A 513 -35.08 24.54 2.90
N LYS A 514 -35.22 25.83 3.23
CA LYS A 514 -34.13 26.83 3.13
C LYS A 514 -33.00 26.60 4.13
N LEU A 515 -33.29 25.98 5.28
CA LEU A 515 -32.30 25.55 6.26
C LEU A 515 -31.53 24.33 5.72
N LEU A 516 -32.25 23.34 5.15
CA LEU A 516 -31.64 22.16 4.53
C LEU A 516 -30.75 22.54 3.34
N SER A 517 -31.15 23.48 2.50
CA SER A 517 -30.33 24.02 1.40
C SER A 517 -29.14 24.87 1.85
N LYS A 518 -29.01 25.17 3.15
CA LYS A 518 -27.93 25.96 3.75
C LYS A 518 -26.97 25.13 4.60
N LEU A 519 -27.34 23.90 4.98
CA LEU A 519 -26.43 23.01 5.66
C LEU A 519 -25.27 22.69 4.71
N PRO A 520 -24.00 22.95 5.09
CA PRO A 520 -22.87 22.50 4.28
C PRO A 520 -22.94 20.99 4.23
N MET A 521 -22.93 20.39 3.04
CA MET A 521 -22.81 18.94 2.95
C MET A 521 -21.42 18.57 3.45
N LEU A 522 -21.34 18.01 4.66
CA LEU A 522 -20.24 17.13 4.98
C LEU A 522 -20.41 15.93 4.05
N ASP A 523 -19.50 15.79 3.10
CA ASP A 523 -19.33 14.51 2.44
C ASP A 523 -19.18 13.48 3.56
N MET A 524 -20.03 12.44 3.54
CA MET A 524 -19.76 11.27 4.37
C MET A 524 -18.32 10.86 4.06
N VAL A 525 -17.49 10.72 5.10
CA VAL A 525 -16.11 10.27 4.92
C VAL A 525 -16.20 8.99 4.12
N ALA A 526 -15.79 9.06 2.85
CA ALA A 526 -15.71 7.90 2.01
C ALA A 526 -14.61 7.06 2.65
N GLU A 527 -15.01 6.04 3.40
CA GLU A 527 -14.06 5.06 3.92
C GLU A 527 -13.21 4.61 2.74
N ASP A 528 -11.89 4.80 2.83
CA ASP A 528 -10.96 4.14 1.92
C ASP A 528 -11.35 2.65 1.98
N PRO A 529 -11.86 2.06 0.87
CA PRO A 529 -12.58 0.80 0.94
C PRO A 529 -11.66 -0.26 1.54
N SER A 530 -12.02 -0.70 2.74
CA SER A 530 -11.17 -1.50 3.61
C SER A 530 -10.78 -2.78 2.87
N LEU A 531 -9.48 -2.93 2.63
CA LEU A 531 -8.96 -3.99 1.79
C LEU A 531 -9.00 -5.31 2.58
N HIS A 532 -9.72 -6.30 2.06
CA HIS A 532 -9.94 -7.57 2.74
C HIS A 532 -9.57 -8.73 1.82
N PHE A 533 -8.34 -9.22 1.95
CA PHE A 533 -7.92 -10.42 1.24
C PHE A 533 -8.63 -11.65 1.83
N ASN A 534 -9.17 -12.49 0.96
CA ASN A 534 -9.91 -13.67 1.34
C ASN A 534 -9.27 -14.91 0.71
N PHE A 535 -8.67 -15.76 1.52
CA PHE A 535 -8.11 -17.03 1.09
C PHE A 535 -9.10 -18.15 1.41
N LYS A 536 -9.58 -18.83 0.36
CA LYS A 536 -10.49 -19.97 0.51
C LYS A 536 -9.79 -21.11 1.26
N GLU A 537 -10.52 -21.72 2.18
CA GLU A 537 -10.02 -22.86 2.96
C GLU A 537 -9.75 -24.07 2.04
N PRO A 538 -8.57 -24.71 2.14
CA PRO A 538 -8.27 -25.93 1.40
C PRO A 538 -8.92 -27.16 2.04
N GLU A 539 -9.07 -28.22 1.24
CA GLU A 539 -9.46 -29.54 1.73
C GLU A 539 -8.34 -30.13 2.64
N VAL A 540 -8.72 -30.87 3.68
CA VAL A 540 -7.73 -31.48 4.59
C VAL A 540 -7.02 -32.65 3.89
N LEU A 541 -5.69 -32.60 3.84
CA LEU A 541 -4.84 -33.66 3.33
C LEU A 541 -4.11 -34.37 4.48
N ALA A 542 -3.85 -35.67 4.32
CA ALA A 542 -3.04 -36.43 5.26
C ALA A 542 -1.54 -36.10 5.11
N ALA A 543 -0.87 -35.90 6.24
CA ALA A 543 0.58 -35.72 6.34
C ALA A 543 1.36 -37.01 5.98
N PRO A 544 2.63 -36.91 5.55
CA PRO A 544 3.39 -35.69 5.31
C PRO A 544 2.95 -34.98 4.01
N LEU A 545 2.86 -33.66 4.01
CA LEU A 545 2.54 -32.91 2.79
C LEU A 545 3.78 -32.62 1.95
N LEU A 546 4.81 -32.05 2.56
CA LEU A 546 6.04 -31.65 1.89
C LEU A 546 7.23 -31.85 2.84
N GLN A 547 8.19 -32.66 2.43
CA GLN A 547 9.30 -33.11 3.27
C GLN A 547 10.60 -33.14 2.44
N ALA A 548 11.61 -32.41 2.88
CA ALA A 548 12.95 -32.42 2.31
C ALA A 548 13.90 -33.18 3.24
N GLU A 549 14.66 -34.13 2.68
CA GLU A 549 15.59 -34.99 3.41
C GLU A 549 16.99 -34.94 2.80
N GLU A 550 17.96 -34.52 3.62
CA GLU A 550 19.39 -34.34 3.32
C GLU A 550 19.69 -33.52 2.06
N VAL A 551 18.76 -32.64 1.67
CA VAL A 551 18.81 -31.94 0.39
C VAL A 551 20.02 -31.01 0.31
N SER A 552 20.82 -31.18 -0.73
CA SER A 552 22.00 -30.36 -1.00
C SER A 552 22.00 -29.88 -2.45
N PHE A 553 22.45 -28.64 -2.67
CA PHE A 553 22.40 -27.97 -3.98
C PHE A 553 23.56 -27.01 -4.19
N SER A 554 24.11 -27.02 -5.41
CA SER A 554 25.19 -26.15 -5.88
C SER A 554 24.89 -25.65 -7.29
N TYR A 555 25.13 -24.36 -7.58
CA TYR A 555 25.08 -23.86 -8.94
C TYR A 555 26.38 -24.21 -9.69
N ALA A 556 26.26 -24.68 -10.93
CA ALA A 556 27.41 -24.86 -11.81
C ALA A 556 28.16 -23.53 -12.02
N PRO A 557 29.51 -23.54 -12.12
CA PRO A 557 30.28 -22.32 -12.37
C PRO A 557 29.86 -21.66 -13.69
N ARG A 558 29.88 -20.34 -13.75
CA ARG A 558 29.68 -19.61 -15.01
C ARG A 558 31.01 -19.52 -15.72
N LYS A 559 30.99 -19.67 -17.05
CA LYS A 559 32.19 -19.57 -17.92
C LYS A 559 32.94 -18.23 -17.85
N SER A 560 32.39 -17.22 -17.17
CA SER A 560 33.08 -15.96 -16.86
C SER A 560 34.20 -16.11 -15.82
N ASP A 561 34.12 -17.16 -14.99
CA ASP A 561 34.94 -17.27 -13.78
C ASP A 561 36.24 -18.04 -14.11
N GLU A 562 36.19 -18.96 -15.08
CA GLU A 562 37.31 -19.76 -15.59
C GLU A 562 38.48 -18.93 -16.16
N GLU A 563 38.20 -17.76 -16.77
CA GLU A 563 39.24 -16.86 -17.30
C GLU A 563 40.05 -16.13 -16.21
N SER A 564 39.60 -16.17 -14.95
CA SER A 564 40.28 -15.50 -13.82
C SER A 564 41.21 -16.39 -12.99
N GLU A 565 41.00 -17.72 -13.02
CA GLU A 565 41.79 -18.68 -12.23
C GLU A 565 42.80 -19.50 -13.05
N GLY A 566 42.65 -19.54 -14.39
CA GLY A 566 43.51 -20.34 -15.29
C GLY A 566 44.94 -19.81 -15.55
N ALA A 567 45.46 -18.88 -14.76
CA ALA A 567 46.76 -18.23 -14.98
C ALA A 567 47.90 -18.72 -14.06
N ALA A 568 47.64 -19.71 -13.21
CA ALA A 568 48.63 -20.35 -12.34
C ALA A 568 48.54 -21.88 -12.46
N GLU A 569 49.68 -22.56 -12.33
CA GLU A 569 49.84 -24.03 -12.32
C GLU A 569 49.72 -24.76 -13.67
N ASP A 570 50.57 -24.38 -14.64
CA ASP A 570 51.04 -25.29 -15.70
C ASP A 570 52.56 -25.48 -15.56
N ALA A 571 52.98 -26.44 -14.72
CA ALA A 571 54.38 -26.87 -14.59
C ALA A 571 54.49 -28.34 -14.19
N GLU A 572 55.23 -29.08 -15.02
CA GLU A 572 55.75 -30.45 -14.84
C GLU A 572 54.78 -31.64 -14.96
N ARG A 573 55.26 -32.64 -15.71
CA ARG A 573 54.62 -33.92 -16.05
C ARG A 573 55.24 -35.03 -15.19
N ASP A 574 54.59 -36.18 -15.10
CA ASP A 574 55.15 -37.41 -15.69
C ASP A 574 54.17 -38.61 -15.62
N ASP A 575 54.41 -39.58 -16.50
CA ASP A 575 53.50 -40.69 -16.84
C ASP A 575 53.57 -41.92 -15.91
N ALA A 576 52.43 -42.56 -15.62
CA ALA A 576 52.37 -43.96 -15.19
C ALA A 576 50.97 -44.62 -15.41
N GLU A 577 50.95 -45.82 -15.99
CA GLU A 577 49.73 -46.63 -16.17
C GLU A 577 49.32 -47.38 -14.87
N PRO A 578 48.02 -47.70 -14.67
CA PRO A 578 47.53 -48.37 -13.46
C PRO A 578 47.64 -49.90 -13.52
N THR A 579 48.02 -50.52 -12.40
CA THR A 579 47.83 -51.97 -12.17
C THR A 579 46.92 -52.21 -10.96
N ALA A 580 46.09 -53.24 -11.04
CA ALA A 580 44.99 -53.47 -10.10
C ALA A 580 45.36 -54.43 -8.96
N GLY A 581 44.89 -54.15 -7.74
CA GLY A 581 44.79 -55.15 -6.68
C GLY A 581 44.75 -54.63 -5.24
N ALA A 582 43.78 -55.14 -4.48
CA ALA A 582 43.62 -55.11 -3.02
C ALA A 582 42.80 -53.96 -2.36
N SER A 583 41.76 -54.40 -1.65
CA SER A 583 41.11 -53.71 -0.52
C SER A 583 41.54 -54.41 0.79
N PRO A 584 41.15 -53.95 2.00
CA PRO A 584 40.58 -52.65 2.38
C PRO A 584 41.32 -51.99 3.57
N SER A 585 41.16 -50.67 3.77
CA SER A 585 41.20 -50.08 5.13
C SER A 585 40.55 -48.70 5.17
N GLU A 586 39.94 -48.39 6.32
CA GLU A 586 39.30 -47.11 6.63
C GLU A 586 40.36 -46.01 6.85
N LYS A 587 39.98 -44.74 6.63
CA LYS A 587 40.79 -43.49 6.70
C LYS A 587 41.50 -43.04 5.40
N ALA A 588 40.74 -42.74 4.35
CA ALA A 588 41.20 -41.91 3.23
C ALA A 588 40.03 -41.26 2.46
N ASP A 589 39.24 -40.39 3.10
CA ASP A 589 38.03 -39.81 2.48
C ASP A 589 37.87 -38.28 2.68
N GLU A 590 38.98 -37.56 2.93
CA GLU A 590 39.01 -36.09 3.04
C GLU A 590 39.71 -35.37 1.88
N ASN A 591 40.54 -36.04 1.07
CA ASN A 591 41.39 -35.38 0.06
C ASN A 591 41.01 -35.62 -1.42
N ALA A 592 39.84 -36.18 -1.72
CA ALA A 592 39.36 -36.44 -3.09
C ALA A 592 38.11 -35.60 -3.46
N ARG A 593 38.09 -34.31 -3.10
CA ARG A 593 36.99 -33.37 -3.44
C ARG A 593 37.43 -32.05 -4.10
N GLY A 594 38.68 -31.95 -4.55
CA GLY A 594 39.09 -30.88 -5.46
C GLY A 594 38.69 -31.18 -6.91
N LYS A 595 38.32 -30.15 -7.68
CA LYS A 595 38.05 -30.17 -9.13
C LYS A 595 36.75 -30.85 -9.60
N GLU A 596 35.60 -30.39 -9.09
CA GLU A 596 34.32 -30.29 -9.85
C GLU A 596 33.22 -29.44 -9.14
N GLY A 597 33.59 -28.70 -8.08
CA GLY A 597 32.63 -28.06 -7.18
C GLY A 597 32.14 -26.68 -7.64
N GLY A 598 30.95 -26.63 -8.25
CA GLY A 598 30.19 -25.39 -8.36
C GLY A 598 29.80 -24.81 -6.98
N LYS A 599 29.49 -23.50 -6.92
CA LYS A 599 29.23 -22.81 -5.64
C LYS A 599 28.10 -23.48 -4.85
N LEU A 600 28.46 -24.09 -3.73
CA LEU A 600 27.51 -24.72 -2.80
C LEU A 600 26.60 -23.65 -2.19
N ILE A 601 25.30 -23.88 -2.21
CA ILE A 601 24.30 -22.96 -1.66
C ILE A 601 23.65 -23.55 -0.42
N VAL A 602 23.27 -24.83 -0.48
CA VAL A 602 22.56 -25.55 0.60
C VAL A 602 23.20 -26.92 0.82
N ARG A 603 23.38 -27.33 2.07
CA ARG A 603 23.92 -28.63 2.49
C ARG A 603 23.03 -29.27 3.55
N GLY A 604 22.55 -30.48 3.28
CA GLY A 604 21.84 -31.32 4.26
C GLY A 604 20.58 -30.66 4.83
N LEU A 605 19.76 -30.04 3.96
CA LEU A 605 18.48 -29.45 4.31
C LEU A 605 17.48 -30.55 4.71
N ASN A 606 17.01 -30.46 5.96
CA ASN A 606 15.89 -31.23 6.50
C ASN A 606 14.78 -30.24 6.86
N LEU A 607 13.61 -30.35 6.22
CA LEU A 607 12.47 -29.46 6.47
C LEU A 607 11.15 -30.18 6.15
N ASN A 608 10.21 -30.14 7.10
CA ASN A 608 8.86 -30.68 6.95
C ASN A 608 7.86 -29.52 7.03
N VAL A 609 6.84 -29.54 6.17
CA VAL A 609 5.77 -28.54 6.11
C VAL A 609 4.43 -29.26 6.00
N ASP A 610 3.53 -29.02 6.95
CA ASP A 610 2.17 -29.55 7.04
C ASP A 610 1.12 -28.41 7.02
N MET A 611 -0.17 -28.73 7.16
CA MET A 611 -1.26 -27.73 7.10
C MET A 611 -1.16 -26.65 8.18
N ASP A 612 -0.75 -27.01 9.39
CA ASP A 612 -0.71 -26.08 10.52
C ASP A 612 0.63 -25.33 10.59
N SER A 613 1.62 -25.68 9.76
CA SER A 613 2.95 -25.07 9.78
C SER A 613 2.91 -23.57 9.47
N ARG A 614 3.53 -22.76 10.33
CA ARG A 614 3.72 -21.30 10.16
C ARG A 614 5.21 -20.98 10.24
N ILE A 615 5.92 -21.13 9.11
CA ILE A 615 7.39 -21.16 9.06
C ILE A 615 7.95 -19.89 8.39
N ALA A 616 8.91 -19.23 9.02
CA ALA A 616 9.76 -18.22 8.39
C ALA A 616 11.12 -18.77 7.96
N LEU A 617 11.61 -18.26 6.83
CA LEU A 617 12.98 -18.48 6.35
C LEU A 617 13.74 -17.15 6.35
N CYS A 618 14.67 -17.00 7.30
CA CYS A 618 15.48 -15.80 7.52
C CYS A 618 16.94 -15.99 7.09
N GLY A 619 17.66 -14.89 6.89
CA GLY A 619 19.08 -14.86 6.51
C GLY A 619 19.39 -13.71 5.55
N VAL A 620 20.67 -13.45 5.27
CA VAL A 620 21.10 -12.34 4.40
C VAL A 620 20.60 -12.49 2.96
N ASN A 621 20.68 -11.41 2.18
CA ASN A 621 20.31 -11.45 0.77
C ASN A 621 21.41 -12.17 -0.05
N GLY A 622 21.00 -13.14 -0.87
CA GLY A 622 21.92 -14.02 -1.60
C GLY A 622 22.29 -15.34 -0.88
N SER A 623 21.86 -15.57 0.36
CA SER A 623 22.10 -16.81 1.12
C SER A 623 21.39 -18.07 0.57
N GLY A 624 20.62 -17.97 -0.51
CA GLY A 624 19.93 -19.11 -1.13
C GLY A 624 18.50 -19.35 -0.66
N LYS A 625 17.87 -18.42 0.08
CA LYS A 625 16.45 -18.52 0.52
C LYS A 625 15.51 -18.90 -0.63
N SER A 626 15.50 -18.11 -1.72
CA SER A 626 14.68 -18.38 -2.91
C SER A 626 15.08 -19.67 -3.65
N THR A 627 16.34 -20.13 -3.53
CA THR A 627 16.79 -21.42 -4.06
C THR A 627 16.19 -22.58 -3.25
N ILE A 628 16.11 -22.48 -1.92
CA ILE A 628 15.34 -23.43 -1.10
C ILE A 628 13.88 -23.45 -1.55
N LEU A 629 13.23 -22.30 -1.70
CA LEU A 629 11.83 -22.25 -2.14
C LEU A 629 11.63 -22.95 -3.50
N LYS A 630 12.53 -22.73 -4.46
CA LYS A 630 12.51 -23.42 -5.77
C LYS A 630 12.72 -24.94 -5.66
N LEU A 631 13.56 -25.41 -4.75
CA LEU A 631 13.75 -26.85 -4.47
C LEU A 631 12.50 -27.45 -3.82
N LEU A 632 11.86 -26.75 -2.88
CA LEU A 632 10.63 -27.19 -2.23
C LEU A 632 9.45 -27.23 -3.22
N VAL A 633 9.32 -26.25 -4.11
CA VAL A 633 8.31 -26.22 -5.19
C VAL A 633 8.61 -27.24 -6.29
N GLY A 634 9.89 -27.50 -6.59
CA GLY A 634 10.34 -28.43 -7.63
C GLY A 634 10.67 -27.79 -8.98
N SER A 635 10.91 -26.48 -8.99
CA SER A 635 11.46 -25.77 -10.16
C SER A 635 12.95 -26.07 -10.38
N GLU A 636 13.65 -26.48 -9.32
CA GLU A 636 15.06 -26.90 -9.33
C GLU A 636 15.14 -28.35 -8.78
N GLN A 637 16.10 -29.14 -9.28
CA GLN A 637 16.36 -30.49 -8.77
C GLN A 637 17.49 -30.48 -7.74
N PRO A 638 17.37 -31.24 -6.63
CA PRO A 638 18.44 -31.35 -5.64
C PRO A 638 19.63 -32.12 -6.23
N THR A 639 20.86 -31.67 -5.93
CA THR A 639 22.09 -32.37 -6.34
C THR A 639 22.32 -33.63 -5.51
N LYS A 640 21.88 -33.62 -4.23
CA LYS A 640 21.83 -34.77 -3.31
C LYS A 640 20.61 -34.65 -2.40
N GLY A 641 20.18 -35.76 -1.80
CA GLY A 641 18.95 -35.82 -0.99
C GLY A 641 17.69 -35.90 -1.83
N MET A 642 16.52 -35.88 -1.18
CA MET A 642 15.22 -36.00 -1.85
C MET A 642 14.16 -35.07 -1.28
N VAL A 643 13.22 -34.64 -2.12
CA VAL A 643 12.04 -33.86 -1.71
C VAL A 643 10.79 -34.67 -1.99
N HIS A 644 10.17 -35.18 -0.93
CA HIS A 644 8.87 -35.84 -0.99
C HIS A 644 7.74 -34.81 -0.99
N ARG A 645 6.72 -35.05 -1.83
CA ARG A 645 5.49 -34.24 -1.91
C ARG A 645 4.29 -35.16 -2.08
N ASN A 646 3.22 -34.88 -1.34
CA ASN A 646 1.94 -35.56 -1.54
C ASN A 646 1.39 -35.25 -2.96
N GLY A 647 1.02 -36.28 -3.73
CA GLY A 647 0.58 -36.13 -5.12
C GLY A 647 -0.71 -35.31 -5.32
N LYS A 648 -1.48 -35.04 -4.26
CA LYS A 648 -2.65 -34.14 -4.29
C LYS A 648 -2.34 -32.72 -3.82
N LEU A 649 -1.09 -32.44 -3.43
CA LEU A 649 -0.69 -31.14 -2.92
C LEU A 649 -0.83 -30.06 -4.00
N ARG A 650 -1.43 -28.93 -3.60
CA ARG A 650 -1.47 -27.69 -4.39
C ARG A 650 -0.66 -26.65 -3.64
N ILE A 651 0.39 -26.14 -4.26
CA ILE A 651 1.26 -25.12 -3.69
C ILE A 651 0.93 -23.78 -4.36
N GLY A 652 0.56 -22.78 -3.57
CA GLY A 652 0.49 -21.39 -4.00
C GLY A 652 1.85 -20.75 -3.78
N TYR A 653 2.65 -20.64 -4.83
CA TYR A 653 3.95 -19.98 -4.76
C TYR A 653 3.80 -18.51 -5.14
N PHE A 654 4.40 -17.61 -4.35
CA PHE A 654 4.65 -16.21 -4.67
C PHE A 654 6.16 -15.98 -4.71
N THR A 655 6.71 -15.51 -5.84
CA THR A 655 8.13 -15.16 -5.98
C THR A 655 8.35 -13.65 -6.02
N GLN A 656 9.57 -13.21 -5.69
CA GLN A 656 9.98 -11.81 -5.85
C GLN A 656 9.84 -11.27 -7.30
N GLN A 657 9.88 -12.14 -8.31
CA GLN A 657 9.73 -11.78 -9.74
C GLN A 657 8.32 -12.06 -10.29
N HIS A 658 7.30 -12.19 -9.43
CA HIS A 658 5.96 -12.56 -9.87
C HIS A 658 5.27 -11.56 -10.79
N VAL A 659 5.64 -10.29 -10.69
CA VAL A 659 5.16 -9.25 -11.61
C VAL A 659 5.64 -9.52 -13.05
N ASP A 660 6.85 -10.05 -13.22
CA ASP A 660 7.45 -10.38 -14.53
C ASP A 660 6.84 -11.65 -15.15
N GLN A 661 6.20 -12.50 -14.35
CA GLN A 661 5.50 -13.72 -14.80
C GLN A 661 4.08 -13.45 -15.31
N LEU A 662 3.55 -12.23 -15.09
CA LEU A 662 2.24 -11.84 -15.59
C LEU A 662 2.35 -11.46 -17.07
N ASP A 663 1.47 -12.01 -17.92
CA ASP A 663 1.30 -11.48 -19.27
C ASP A 663 0.71 -10.06 -19.18
N LEU A 664 1.60 -9.08 -19.33
CA LEU A 664 1.29 -7.66 -19.19
C LEU A 664 0.29 -7.16 -20.25
N THR A 665 0.05 -7.92 -21.33
CA THR A 665 -0.88 -7.53 -22.40
C THR A 665 -2.34 -7.82 -22.07
N LEU A 666 -2.61 -8.82 -21.23
CA LEU A 666 -3.94 -9.19 -20.77
C LEU A 666 -4.44 -8.23 -19.68
N ASN A 667 -5.75 -8.16 -19.43
CA ASN A 667 -6.29 -7.54 -18.23
C ASN A 667 -6.46 -8.54 -17.08
N ALA A 668 -6.67 -8.05 -15.84
CA ALA A 668 -6.71 -8.91 -14.66
C ALA A 668 -7.81 -10.00 -14.72
N VAL A 669 -8.97 -9.70 -15.33
CA VAL A 669 -10.06 -10.68 -15.55
C VAL A 669 -9.62 -11.78 -16.52
N GLN A 670 -9.05 -11.39 -17.67
CA GLN A 670 -8.52 -12.31 -18.67
C GLN A 670 -7.38 -13.16 -18.13
N SER A 671 -6.47 -12.59 -17.34
CA SER A 671 -5.39 -13.34 -16.69
C SER A 671 -5.92 -14.43 -15.74
N LEU A 672 -7.04 -14.16 -15.04
CA LEU A 672 -7.69 -15.16 -14.20
C LEU A 672 -8.39 -16.25 -15.04
N GLN A 673 -9.14 -15.85 -16.08
CA GLN A 673 -9.86 -16.77 -16.97
C GLN A 673 -8.92 -17.65 -17.80
N MET A 674 -7.82 -17.11 -18.32
CA MET A 674 -6.82 -17.83 -19.12
C MET A 674 -5.96 -18.77 -18.28
N ARG A 675 -5.73 -18.44 -17.00
CA ARG A 675 -4.95 -19.28 -16.07
C ARG A 675 -5.77 -20.43 -15.48
N TYR A 676 -7.10 -20.27 -15.41
CA TYR A 676 -8.04 -21.26 -14.87
C TYR A 676 -9.25 -21.48 -15.79
N PRO A 677 -9.04 -21.94 -17.05
CA PRO A 677 -10.13 -22.10 -18.02
C PRO A 677 -11.17 -23.14 -17.57
N GLU A 678 -10.75 -24.18 -16.85
CA GLU A 678 -11.64 -25.19 -16.24
C GLU A 678 -12.63 -24.63 -15.22
N ALA A 679 -12.39 -23.43 -14.65
CA ALA A 679 -13.30 -22.80 -13.71
C ALA A 679 -14.52 -22.13 -14.38
N GLY A 680 -14.52 -21.95 -15.71
CA GLY A 680 -15.67 -21.39 -16.45
C GLY A 680 -16.14 -20.01 -16.00
N LEU A 681 -15.22 -19.19 -15.47
CA LEU A 681 -15.53 -17.92 -14.81
C LEU A 681 -16.13 -16.88 -15.77
N LYS A 682 -17.36 -16.47 -15.50
CA LYS A 682 -17.96 -15.26 -16.10
C LYS A 682 -17.28 -14.00 -15.57
N ASP A 683 -17.20 -12.96 -16.41
CA ASP A 683 -16.57 -11.68 -16.10
C ASP A 683 -17.07 -11.04 -14.79
N GLU A 684 -18.37 -11.12 -14.51
CA GLU A 684 -18.96 -10.59 -13.26
C GLU A 684 -18.40 -11.29 -12.01
N ALA A 685 -18.26 -12.61 -12.06
CA ALA A 685 -17.71 -13.40 -10.95
C ALA A 685 -16.20 -13.15 -10.79
N ALA A 686 -15.46 -13.07 -11.90
CA ALA A 686 -14.04 -12.72 -11.90
C ALA A 686 -13.79 -11.32 -11.32
N ARG A 687 -14.59 -10.32 -11.71
CA ARG A 687 -14.52 -8.94 -11.18
C ARG A 687 -14.91 -8.87 -9.71
N THR A 688 -15.90 -9.65 -9.27
CA THR A 688 -16.30 -9.73 -7.85
C THR A 688 -15.17 -10.33 -7.00
N TYR A 689 -14.51 -11.38 -7.48
CA TYR A 689 -13.36 -11.99 -6.81
C TYR A 689 -12.15 -11.03 -6.76
N LEU A 690 -11.77 -10.44 -7.89
CA LEU A 690 -10.67 -9.45 -7.97
C LEU A 690 -10.95 -8.19 -7.12
N GLY A 691 -12.23 -7.84 -6.93
CA GLY A 691 -12.66 -6.77 -6.04
C GLY A 691 -12.25 -6.97 -4.58
N GLN A 692 -12.20 -8.21 -4.09
CA GLN A 692 -11.74 -8.55 -2.72
C GLN A 692 -10.26 -8.19 -2.54
N PHE A 693 -9.45 -8.34 -3.60
CA PHE A 693 -8.04 -7.93 -3.64
C PHE A 693 -7.85 -6.45 -4.05
N GLY A 694 -8.90 -5.63 -3.99
CA GLY A 694 -8.82 -4.20 -4.29
C GLY A 694 -8.57 -3.87 -5.76
N ILE A 695 -8.97 -4.77 -6.67
CA ILE A 695 -8.92 -4.59 -8.13
C ILE A 695 -10.37 -4.56 -8.64
N SER A 696 -11.04 -3.42 -8.46
CA SER A 696 -12.48 -3.26 -8.66
C SER A 696 -12.85 -2.35 -9.85
N GLY A 697 -14.13 -2.33 -10.21
CA GLY A 697 -14.67 -1.43 -11.22
C GLY A 697 -14.06 -1.63 -12.60
N LEU A 698 -13.48 -0.58 -13.17
CA LEU A 698 -12.81 -0.60 -14.47
C LEU A 698 -11.34 -1.09 -14.39
N LEU A 699 -10.67 -1.00 -13.23
CA LEU A 699 -9.25 -1.41 -13.09
C LEU A 699 -9.03 -2.88 -13.42
N ALA A 700 -10.03 -3.74 -13.18
CA ALA A 700 -9.99 -5.15 -13.52
C ALA A 700 -10.00 -5.43 -15.04
N LEU A 701 -10.42 -4.45 -15.85
CA LEU A 701 -10.54 -4.54 -17.31
C LEU A 701 -9.38 -3.84 -18.05
N GLU A 702 -8.56 -3.06 -17.35
CA GLU A 702 -7.36 -2.42 -17.89
C GLU A 702 -6.24 -3.47 -18.08
N PRO A 703 -5.47 -3.42 -19.19
CA PRO A 703 -4.27 -4.23 -19.37
C PRO A 703 -3.28 -4.12 -18.20
N LEU A 704 -2.70 -5.27 -17.81
CA LEU A 704 -1.83 -5.38 -16.64
C LEU A 704 -0.60 -4.48 -16.74
N TYR A 705 -0.05 -4.19 -17.93
CA TYR A 705 1.09 -3.27 -18.05
C TYR A 705 0.83 -1.89 -17.42
N ILE A 706 -0.42 -1.41 -17.43
CA ILE A 706 -0.86 -0.10 -16.92
C ILE A 706 -0.84 -0.06 -15.39
N LEU A 707 -1.09 -1.20 -14.74
CA LEU A 707 -1.22 -1.27 -13.29
C LEU A 707 0.10 -0.90 -12.60
N SER A 708 0.01 -0.24 -11.45
CA SER A 708 1.17 0.01 -10.59
C SER A 708 1.76 -1.31 -10.06
N GLY A 709 3.03 -1.30 -9.63
CA GLY A 709 3.68 -2.50 -9.07
C GLY A 709 2.84 -3.17 -7.97
N GLY A 710 2.30 -2.39 -7.03
CA GLY A 710 1.41 -2.90 -5.99
C GLY A 710 0.09 -3.48 -6.52
N GLN A 711 -0.53 -2.86 -7.52
CA GLN A 711 -1.72 -3.42 -8.17
C GLN A 711 -1.41 -4.74 -8.89
N LYS A 712 -0.25 -4.84 -9.56
CA LYS A 712 0.25 -6.09 -10.17
C LYS A 712 0.50 -7.17 -9.11
N SER A 713 1.12 -6.84 -7.98
CA SER A 713 1.28 -7.74 -6.83
C SER A 713 -0.08 -8.23 -6.29
N ARG A 714 -1.07 -7.34 -6.12
CA ARG A 714 -2.42 -7.75 -5.68
C ARG A 714 -3.13 -8.67 -6.68
N VAL A 715 -2.97 -8.46 -7.99
CA VAL A 715 -3.45 -9.41 -9.00
C VAL A 715 -2.72 -10.76 -8.88
N ALA A 716 -1.39 -10.77 -8.71
CA ALA A 716 -0.63 -12.01 -8.55
C ALA A 716 -1.05 -12.81 -7.29
N ILE A 717 -1.29 -12.13 -6.16
CA ILE A 717 -1.84 -12.74 -4.94
C ILE A 717 -3.23 -13.33 -5.21
N ALA A 718 -4.11 -12.59 -5.90
CA ALA A 718 -5.46 -13.05 -6.26
C ALA A 718 -5.41 -14.30 -7.16
N LEU A 719 -4.53 -14.34 -8.16
CA LEU A 719 -4.32 -15.50 -9.02
C LEU A 719 -3.84 -16.72 -8.24
N MET A 720 -2.83 -16.55 -7.37
CA MET A 720 -2.30 -17.61 -6.51
C MET A 720 -3.37 -18.19 -5.57
N ALA A 721 -4.13 -17.31 -4.91
CA ALA A 721 -5.18 -17.71 -3.97
C ALA A 721 -6.37 -18.43 -4.63
N PHE A 722 -6.60 -18.21 -5.94
CA PHE A 722 -7.77 -18.77 -6.62
C PHE A 722 -7.75 -20.29 -6.72
N ASN A 723 -6.56 -20.91 -6.74
CA ASN A 723 -6.38 -22.36 -6.87
C ASN A 723 -6.58 -23.14 -5.54
N ASN A 724 -7.16 -22.51 -4.51
CA ASN A 724 -7.31 -23.04 -3.15
C ASN A 724 -6.07 -23.83 -2.69
N PRO A 725 -4.87 -23.20 -2.63
CA PRO A 725 -3.64 -23.89 -2.29
C PRO A 725 -3.71 -24.49 -0.88
N HIS A 726 -3.05 -25.62 -0.67
CA HIS A 726 -2.93 -26.26 0.65
C HIS A 726 -1.71 -25.74 1.41
N ILE A 727 -0.65 -25.35 0.69
CA ILE A 727 0.52 -24.67 1.23
C ILE A 727 0.75 -23.38 0.43
N LEU A 728 0.90 -22.26 1.13
CA LEU A 728 1.37 -20.98 0.60
C LEU A 728 2.88 -20.85 0.84
N ILE A 729 3.63 -20.55 -0.21
CA ILE A 729 5.06 -20.24 -0.15
C ILE A 729 5.23 -18.81 -0.66
N LEU A 730 5.67 -17.88 0.19
CA LEU A 730 5.71 -16.46 -0.12
C LEU A 730 7.14 -15.91 -0.01
N ASP A 731 7.70 -15.43 -1.13
CA ASP A 731 9.03 -14.81 -1.20
C ASP A 731 8.90 -13.28 -1.31
N GLU A 732 9.16 -12.58 -0.21
CA GLU A 732 8.99 -11.12 -0.02
C GLU A 732 7.64 -10.57 -0.51
N PRO A 733 6.50 -11.06 0.02
CA PRO A 733 5.16 -10.70 -0.48
C PRO A 733 4.75 -9.25 -0.20
N THR A 734 5.44 -8.56 0.72
CA THR A 734 5.23 -7.14 1.04
C THR A 734 5.79 -6.21 -0.02
N ASN A 735 6.66 -6.69 -0.91
CA ASN A 735 7.25 -5.86 -1.97
C ASN A 735 6.17 -5.21 -2.84
N HIS A 736 6.22 -3.88 -2.90
CA HIS A 736 5.29 -2.99 -3.60
C HIS A 736 3.84 -2.96 -3.09
N LEU A 737 3.48 -3.70 -2.03
CA LEU A 737 2.17 -3.56 -1.39
C LEU A 737 2.08 -2.23 -0.62
N ASP A 738 0.87 -1.66 -0.54
CA ASP A 738 0.57 -0.56 0.38
C ASP A 738 0.28 -1.09 1.79
N LEU A 739 0.44 -0.25 2.81
CA LEU A 739 0.22 -0.63 4.22
C LEU A 739 -1.13 -1.32 4.44
N ASP A 740 -2.20 -0.81 3.83
CA ASP A 740 -3.55 -1.38 3.90
C ASP A 740 -3.58 -2.81 3.31
N ALA A 741 -2.82 -3.07 2.24
CA ALA A 741 -2.68 -4.41 1.65
C ALA A 741 -1.79 -5.35 2.47
N VAL A 742 -0.78 -4.82 3.17
CA VAL A 742 0.00 -5.61 4.13
C VAL A 742 -0.87 -6.00 5.33
N GLN A 743 -1.68 -5.09 5.87
CA GLN A 743 -2.68 -5.40 6.90
C GLN A 743 -3.69 -6.46 6.41
N ALA A 744 -4.23 -6.30 5.20
CA ALA A 744 -5.14 -7.27 4.57
C ALA A 744 -4.50 -8.66 4.41
N LEU A 745 -3.22 -8.71 4.02
CA LEU A 745 -2.46 -9.95 3.87
C LEU A 745 -2.22 -10.64 5.22
N ILE A 746 -1.84 -9.90 6.27
CA ILE A 746 -1.67 -10.45 7.62
C ILE A 746 -2.98 -11.08 8.11
N ALA A 747 -4.11 -10.36 7.97
CA ALA A 747 -5.42 -10.87 8.36
C ALA A 747 -5.80 -12.14 7.57
N ALA A 748 -5.51 -12.18 6.26
CA ALA A 748 -5.79 -13.34 5.42
C ALA A 748 -4.90 -14.55 5.76
N LEU A 749 -3.63 -14.35 6.06
CA LEU A 749 -2.71 -15.43 6.45
C LEU A 749 -3.03 -16.01 7.83
N ASN A 750 -3.48 -15.19 8.78
CA ASN A 750 -3.90 -15.66 10.09
C ASN A 750 -5.24 -16.42 10.06
N ASN A 751 -6.13 -16.09 9.12
CA ASN A 751 -7.39 -16.81 8.92
C ASN A 751 -7.25 -18.05 8.00
N PHE A 752 -6.11 -18.22 7.31
CA PHE A 752 -5.88 -19.34 6.41
C PHE A 752 -5.60 -20.63 7.18
N LYS A 753 -6.19 -21.76 6.74
CA LYS A 753 -6.06 -23.09 7.38
C LYS A 753 -5.11 -24.06 6.66
N GLY A 754 -4.36 -23.58 5.66
CA GLY A 754 -3.27 -24.34 5.04
C GLY A 754 -1.91 -23.91 5.57
N GLY A 755 -0.85 -24.60 5.17
CA GLY A 755 0.52 -24.33 5.62
C GLY A 755 1.04 -23.02 5.02
N VAL A 756 1.85 -22.27 5.78
CA VAL A 756 2.46 -21.01 5.32
C VAL A 756 3.98 -21.08 5.52
N LEU A 757 4.71 -20.87 4.44
CA LEU A 757 6.17 -20.71 4.41
C LEU A 757 6.49 -19.30 3.88
N LEU A 758 7.15 -18.49 4.68
CA LEU A 758 7.34 -17.06 4.41
C LEU A 758 8.83 -16.67 4.44
N VAL A 759 9.32 -16.04 3.38
CA VAL A 759 10.53 -15.22 3.40
C VAL A 759 10.07 -13.77 3.43
N SER A 760 10.48 -13.02 4.45
CA SER A 760 10.34 -11.56 4.44
C SER A 760 11.39 -10.89 5.33
N HIS A 761 11.66 -9.60 5.10
CA HIS A 761 12.32 -8.71 6.07
C HIS A 761 11.33 -7.90 6.92
N ASP A 762 10.02 -7.96 6.66
CA ASP A 762 9.00 -7.25 7.45
C ASP A 762 8.82 -7.92 8.83
N SER A 763 9.40 -7.28 9.85
CA SER A 763 9.34 -7.71 11.25
C SER A 763 7.92 -7.80 11.80
N HIS A 764 7.00 -6.91 11.38
CA HIS A 764 5.62 -6.90 11.84
C HIS A 764 4.87 -8.10 11.24
N LEU A 765 4.92 -8.28 9.91
CA LEU A 765 4.35 -9.45 9.23
C LEU A 765 4.85 -10.77 9.84
N LEU A 766 6.16 -10.92 10.03
CA LEU A 766 6.73 -12.12 10.64
C LEU A 766 6.20 -12.33 12.07
N SER A 767 6.21 -11.28 12.90
CA SER A 767 5.74 -11.38 14.30
C SER A 767 4.26 -11.73 14.46
N CYS A 768 3.42 -11.40 13.46
CA CYS A 768 1.98 -11.63 13.51
C CYS A 768 1.52 -12.97 12.94
N VAL A 769 2.33 -13.63 12.10
CA VAL A 769 1.93 -14.81 11.30
C VAL A 769 2.75 -16.07 11.62
N VAL A 770 3.99 -15.91 12.09
CA VAL A 770 4.98 -17.01 12.15
C VAL A 770 5.11 -17.59 13.55
N GLU A 771 5.15 -18.92 13.64
CA GLU A 771 5.41 -19.67 14.88
C GLU A 771 6.82 -20.28 14.91
N GLU A 772 7.32 -20.74 13.76
CA GLU A 772 8.64 -21.37 13.63
C GLU A 772 9.58 -20.55 12.77
N ILE A 773 10.81 -20.31 13.24
CA ILE A 773 11.82 -19.57 12.49
C ILE A 773 12.96 -20.51 12.13
N PHE A 774 13.31 -20.53 10.85
CA PHE A 774 14.51 -21.17 10.34
C PHE A 774 15.43 -20.12 9.74
N TYR A 775 16.73 -20.22 9.99
CA TYR A 775 17.72 -19.30 9.45
C TYR A 775 18.79 -20.05 8.67
N MET A 776 19.29 -19.43 7.59
CA MET A 776 20.45 -19.93 6.87
C MET A 776 21.73 -19.47 7.56
N ASP A 777 22.59 -20.42 7.92
CA ASP A 777 23.97 -20.18 8.34
C ASP A 777 24.88 -20.11 7.10
N GLU A 778 25.49 -18.96 6.86
CA GLU A 778 26.39 -18.71 5.72
C GLU A 778 27.66 -19.57 5.75
N GLN A 779 28.24 -19.80 6.94
CA GLN A 779 29.49 -20.54 7.07
C GLN A 779 29.25 -22.05 6.93
N ALA A 780 28.13 -22.54 7.49
CA ALA A 780 27.77 -23.95 7.41
C ALA A 780 27.02 -24.33 6.11
N HIS A 781 26.53 -23.34 5.34
CA HIS A 781 25.58 -23.52 4.23
C HIS A 781 24.36 -24.37 4.61
N LYS A 782 23.90 -24.24 5.86
CA LYS A 782 22.91 -25.14 6.47
C LYS A 782 21.75 -24.36 7.07
N LEU A 783 20.54 -24.83 6.80
CA LEU A 783 19.33 -24.32 7.44
C LEU A 783 19.24 -24.85 8.88
N GLN A 784 19.06 -23.95 9.85
CA GLN A 784 18.94 -24.27 11.27
C GLN A 784 17.62 -23.72 11.83
N LYS A 785 16.94 -24.51 12.67
CA LYS A 785 15.75 -24.05 13.39
C LYS A 785 16.15 -23.20 14.59
N TYR A 786 15.54 -22.03 14.73
CA TYR A 786 15.70 -21.17 15.90
C TYR A 786 14.64 -21.51 16.95
N HIS A 787 15.05 -21.57 18.21
CA HIS A 787 14.17 -21.87 19.34
C HIS A 787 13.84 -20.59 20.13
N GLY A 788 12.88 -19.81 19.63
CA GLY A 788 12.36 -18.62 20.29
C GLY A 788 11.62 -17.67 19.36
N ASP A 789 10.93 -16.70 19.95
CA ASP A 789 10.13 -15.72 19.23
C ASP A 789 10.98 -14.81 18.32
N PHE A 790 10.36 -14.26 17.26
CA PHE A 790 11.03 -13.39 16.29
C PHE A 790 11.74 -12.18 16.94
N LEU A 791 11.18 -11.60 18.00
CA LEU A 791 11.80 -10.49 18.72
C LEU A 791 13.10 -10.89 19.45
N LYS A 792 13.24 -12.15 19.88
CA LYS A 792 14.48 -12.69 20.45
C LYS A 792 15.51 -12.96 19.35
N TYR A 793 15.07 -13.61 18.27
CA TYR A 793 15.88 -13.86 17.08
C TYR A 793 16.49 -12.55 16.53
N ARG A 794 15.67 -11.50 16.36
CA ARG A 794 16.13 -10.17 15.97
C ARG A 794 17.18 -9.66 16.94
N LYS A 795 16.90 -9.55 18.24
CA LYS A 795 17.86 -9.04 19.24
C LYS A 795 19.20 -9.80 19.21
N GLU A 796 19.16 -11.10 18.95
CA GLU A 796 20.36 -11.92 18.84
C GLU A 796 21.14 -11.64 17.55
N LEU A 797 20.49 -11.51 16.39
CA LEU A 797 21.12 -11.03 15.15
C LEU A 797 21.76 -9.66 15.34
N LEU A 798 21.04 -8.68 15.90
CA LEU A 798 21.58 -7.33 16.14
C LEU A 798 22.81 -7.36 17.09
N LYS A 799 22.85 -8.33 18.02
CA LYS A 799 24.01 -8.56 18.89
C LYS A 799 25.18 -9.20 18.13
N ARG A 800 24.91 -10.22 17.31
CA ARG A 800 25.91 -10.90 16.45
C ARG A 800 26.54 -9.91 15.47
N ALA A 801 25.73 -9.11 14.77
CA ALA A 801 26.17 -8.05 13.86
C ALA A 801 27.09 -7.04 14.56
N LYS A 802 26.72 -6.56 15.76
CA LYS A 802 27.57 -5.67 16.56
C LYS A 802 28.91 -6.31 16.94
N THR A 803 28.93 -7.59 17.33
CA THR A 803 30.20 -8.30 17.63
C THR A 803 31.03 -8.58 16.38
N ALA A 804 30.41 -8.86 15.24
CA ALA A 804 31.11 -9.07 13.97
C ALA A 804 31.75 -7.76 13.47
N ALA A 805 31.01 -6.66 13.51
CA ALA A 805 31.52 -5.32 13.21
C ALA A 805 32.66 -4.92 14.14
N ALA A 806 32.55 -5.19 15.45
CA ALA A 806 33.62 -4.91 16.42
C ALA A 806 34.86 -5.81 16.23
N ALA A 807 34.70 -7.06 15.78
CA ALA A 807 35.82 -7.94 15.45
C ALA A 807 36.56 -7.48 14.17
N GLN A 808 35.81 -7.07 13.14
CA GLN A 808 36.34 -6.54 11.88
C GLN A 808 36.84 -5.08 11.96
N ALA A 809 36.64 -4.41 13.09
CA ALA A 809 37.18 -3.08 13.38
C ALA A 809 38.48 -3.11 14.20
N ASN A 810 38.86 -4.29 14.73
CA ASN A 810 40.13 -4.54 15.41
C ASN A 810 41.17 -5.23 14.48
N HIS A 811 40.81 -5.45 13.22
CA HIS A 811 41.67 -5.84 12.11
C HIS A 811 41.73 -4.70 11.10
#